data_AF-A0A9E3WI62-F1
#
_entry.id   AF-A0A9E3WI62-F1
#
_cell.length_a   1.000
_cell.length_b   1.000
_cell.length_c   1.000
_cell.angle_alpha   90.00
_cell.angle_beta   90.00
_cell.angle_gamma   90.00
#
_symmetry.space_group_name_H-M   'P 1'
#
loop_
_entity.id
_entity.type
_entity.pdbx_description
1 polymer ?
#
loop_
_entity_poly.entity_id
_entity_poly.type
_entity_poly.pdbx_seq_one_letter_code
_entity_poly.pdbx_strand_id
1 'polypeptide(L)'
;MSEKDCTEATSLEVAIRAHDRLVAASGTEIWLGAEPTFTDRHSTEPEWQTAALGPDKEDRARQFVRQCAATVPGCVVLRTVGRQYPGEASPRWNFGLYSRRDGQLIWQGPPDPLVQPAPVTEQQLVDLHAALTAELRGVGLHVFPDLSFGSWGVRLLFAEDEALLNTALCREAELARPPLHTHPIPDEGQHDSLALQGVSLVAIGVCESTFKDDYSAVQVELPEFADVDRWLEFLDRLGRAANKVGVRALVLSGYPPPVDQRVAWTTVTPDPGVLEINMAPCRSVEDFYAEQQRLHSAANAVGLSPFQLFFNGDVVDSGGGQHLTFGGRSPESSPFFVQPRLLPRLIAYLNRHPALSYWFAVRSLGSCSQQPRPDEVSAESVDGLSVALDRLNQRPASDPESLWRSLSPFLCDRFGNTHRCEINVEKLWNPYLPGRGCLGLTELRAFRMTRSAEDAAAVAALMRTLIAWLTNCDVPAEVIDWGSRLHDRFSLPFYLRRDLQEVIEEMRASGFILNDLFSECVLDDSHLIIGAADLDGARLVVRQATDFWPVVGDPSAADQTSRIMDSSTSRVEIALELPAFTSIEEGAWQLTMQGLSVPWVCETDANRTVFLRGVRYKTFHPLIPILPMAEVLDPLEFHIYAPGETHAWRVRLFNWRPDHAAYEGLPSNFQESQRRRSERLVVERVAPCAVTQPIQRSALTECCVDLRRIERPN
;
A
#
# COMPACT_ATOMS: atom_id res chain seq x y z
N MET A 1 -3.94 23.61 -38.58
CA MET A 1 -2.95 24.65 -38.25
C MET A 1 -3.39 25.36 -36.98
N SER A 2 -2.53 25.23 -35.97
CA SER A 2 -2.50 25.80 -34.61
C SER A 2 -1.82 24.69 -33.78
N GLU A 3 -0.52 24.40 -33.88
CA GLU A 3 0.66 25.27 -33.70
C GLU A 3 0.49 26.28 -32.56
N LYS A 4 0.25 25.76 -31.36
CA LYS A 4 0.71 26.27 -30.06
C LYS A 4 0.18 25.36 -28.95
N ASP A 5 0.99 24.38 -28.58
CA ASP A 5 1.08 23.81 -27.22
C ASP A 5 2.34 22.93 -27.19
N CYS A 6 3.51 23.57 -27.35
CA CYS A 6 4.70 23.03 -26.71
C CYS A 6 4.58 23.41 -25.24
N THR A 7 3.88 22.60 -24.46
CA THR A 7 3.84 22.73 -23.00
C THR A 7 5.27 22.56 -22.48
N GLU A 8 5.82 23.62 -21.88
CA GLU A 8 7.06 23.52 -21.10
C GLU A 8 6.85 22.47 -20.01
N ALA A 9 7.76 21.50 -19.93
CA ALA A 9 7.66 20.45 -18.91
C ALA A 9 7.66 21.08 -17.52
N THR A 10 6.80 20.58 -16.63
CA THR A 10 6.74 21.08 -15.25
C THR A 10 8.06 20.81 -14.52
N SER A 11 8.36 21.57 -13.45
CA SER A 11 9.57 21.33 -12.64
C SER A 11 9.64 19.89 -12.11
N LEU A 12 8.49 19.30 -11.79
CA LEU A 12 8.36 17.91 -11.37
C LEU A 12 8.70 16.93 -12.50
N GLU A 13 8.17 17.12 -13.70
CA GLU A 13 8.50 16.25 -14.86
C GLU A 13 9.99 16.29 -15.19
N VAL A 14 10.63 17.46 -15.06
CA VAL A 14 12.09 17.60 -15.21
C VAL A 14 12.83 16.80 -14.14
N ALA A 15 12.40 16.89 -12.88
CA ALA A 15 12.97 16.11 -11.77
C ALA A 15 12.81 14.60 -11.96
N ILE A 16 11.62 14.15 -12.40
CA ILE A 16 11.33 12.75 -12.73
C ILE A 16 12.29 12.24 -13.81
N ARG A 17 12.41 12.95 -14.94
CA ARG A 17 13.30 12.54 -16.03
C ARG A 17 14.78 12.55 -15.61
N ALA A 18 15.18 13.47 -14.72
CA ALA A 18 16.53 13.48 -14.17
C ALA A 18 16.79 12.26 -13.28
N HIS A 19 15.84 11.91 -12.41
CA HIS A 19 15.88 10.69 -11.62
C HIS A 19 16.01 9.44 -12.50
N ASP A 20 15.17 9.29 -13.52
CA ASP A 20 15.18 8.09 -14.36
C ASP A 20 16.50 7.94 -15.14
N ARG A 21 17.11 9.06 -15.57
CA ARG A 21 18.47 9.04 -16.14
C ARG A 21 19.53 8.61 -15.12
N LEU A 22 19.44 9.08 -13.87
CA LEU A 22 20.36 8.70 -12.79
C LEU A 22 20.28 7.18 -12.53
N VAL A 23 19.07 6.64 -12.38
CA VAL A 23 18.87 5.20 -12.15
C VAL A 23 19.34 4.39 -13.36
N ALA A 24 19.05 4.82 -14.58
CA ALA A 24 19.55 4.14 -15.79
C ALA A 24 21.09 4.13 -15.87
N ALA A 25 21.75 5.22 -15.45
CA ALA A 25 23.21 5.30 -15.42
C ALA A 25 23.86 4.36 -14.39
N SER A 26 23.11 3.88 -13.39
CA SER A 26 23.56 2.88 -12.42
C SER A 26 23.77 1.48 -13.03
N GLY A 27 23.33 1.25 -14.26
CA GLY A 27 23.44 -0.03 -14.97
C GLY A 27 22.51 -1.13 -14.45
N THR A 28 21.62 -0.81 -13.50
CA THR A 28 20.68 -1.77 -12.89
C THR A 28 19.27 -1.49 -13.37
N GLU A 29 18.62 -2.50 -13.94
CA GLU A 29 17.21 -2.41 -14.34
C GLU A 29 16.31 -2.61 -13.11
N ILE A 30 15.62 -1.54 -12.67
CA ILE A 30 14.76 -1.55 -11.49
C ILE A 30 13.36 -1.14 -11.90
N TRP A 31 12.47 -2.13 -12.02
CA TRP A 31 11.04 -1.93 -12.20
C TRP A 31 10.37 -1.76 -10.84
N LEU A 32 9.28 -1.01 -10.80
CA LEU A 32 8.51 -0.76 -9.59
C LEU A 32 7.01 -0.96 -9.81
N GLY A 33 6.33 -1.67 -8.91
CA GLY A 33 4.88 -1.75 -8.82
C GLY A 33 4.38 -1.11 -7.53
N ALA A 34 3.07 -0.88 -7.44
CA ALA A 34 2.44 -0.48 -6.19
C ALA A 34 1.01 -1.04 -6.06
N GLU A 35 0.53 -1.06 -4.81
CA GLU A 35 -0.83 -1.48 -4.46
C GLU A 35 -1.62 -0.30 -3.84
N PRO A 36 -1.89 0.82 -4.55
CA PRO A 36 -2.61 1.94 -3.96
C PRO A 36 -4.07 1.60 -3.64
N THR A 37 -4.60 2.23 -2.58
CA THR A 37 -5.91 1.93 -2.03
C THR A 37 -6.76 3.20 -1.89
N PHE A 38 -8.05 3.11 -2.20
CA PHE A 38 -8.99 4.23 -2.15
C PHE A 38 -10.25 3.87 -1.36
N THR A 39 -10.85 4.84 -0.67
CA THR A 39 -12.03 4.63 0.17
C THR A 39 -13.05 5.77 -0.01
N ASP A 40 -14.31 5.54 0.36
CA ASP A 40 -15.29 6.62 0.47
C ASP A 40 -15.13 7.30 1.83
N ARG A 41 -14.42 8.43 1.84
CA ARG A 41 -14.15 9.20 3.05
C ARG A 41 -15.40 9.83 3.70
N HIS A 42 -16.56 9.77 3.05
CA HIS A 42 -17.83 10.28 3.56
C HIS A 42 -18.75 9.17 4.09
N SER A 43 -18.38 7.89 3.92
CA SER A 43 -19.22 6.76 4.27
C SER A 43 -18.86 6.15 5.62
N THR A 44 -19.88 5.75 6.37
CA THR A 44 -19.77 4.93 7.58
C THR A 44 -20.25 3.50 7.35
N GLU A 45 -20.59 3.15 6.11
CA GLU A 45 -21.09 1.81 5.77
C GLU A 45 -19.99 0.75 5.93
N PRO A 46 -20.34 -0.50 6.32
CA PRO A 46 -19.35 -1.54 6.59
C PRO A 46 -18.35 -1.77 5.46
N GLU A 47 -18.77 -1.71 4.19
CA GLU A 47 -17.89 -1.93 3.04
C GLU A 47 -16.74 -0.91 2.92
N TRP A 48 -16.92 0.30 3.47
CA TRP A 48 -15.90 1.35 3.47
C TRP A 48 -15.18 1.50 4.82
N GLN A 49 -15.42 0.57 5.75
CA GLN A 49 -14.84 0.58 7.09
C GLN A 49 -14.14 -0.74 7.43
N THR A 50 -14.82 -1.88 7.25
CA THR A 50 -14.35 -3.19 7.76
C THR A 50 -14.63 -4.37 6.83
N ALA A 51 -15.67 -4.30 5.98
CA ALA A 51 -16.05 -5.37 5.08
C ALA A 51 -15.38 -5.21 3.71
N ALA A 52 -15.07 -6.33 3.06
CA ALA A 52 -14.50 -6.32 1.72
C ALA A 52 -15.57 -6.01 0.66
N LEU A 53 -16.78 -6.52 0.83
CA LEU A 53 -17.88 -6.39 -0.12
C LEU A 53 -19.02 -5.54 0.46
N GLY A 54 -19.83 -4.98 -0.43
CA GLY A 54 -21.07 -4.32 -0.10
C GLY A 54 -21.80 -3.82 -1.36
N PRO A 55 -22.97 -3.20 -1.19
CA PRO A 55 -23.85 -2.84 -2.29
C PRO A 55 -23.32 -1.71 -3.19
N ASP A 56 -22.47 -0.81 -2.67
CA ASP A 56 -21.99 0.37 -3.42
C ASP A 56 -20.59 0.17 -4.01
N LYS A 57 -19.73 -0.64 -3.38
CA LYS A 57 -18.32 -0.76 -3.74
C LYS A 57 -18.09 -1.32 -5.14
N GLU A 58 -18.83 -2.35 -5.55
CA GLU A 58 -18.68 -2.93 -6.89
C GLU A 58 -19.07 -1.92 -7.97
N ASP A 59 -20.13 -1.15 -7.74
CA ASP A 59 -20.57 -0.08 -8.64
C ASP A 59 -19.50 0.99 -8.81
N ARG A 60 -18.89 1.43 -7.71
CA ARG A 60 -17.78 2.38 -7.78
C ARG A 60 -16.56 1.80 -8.45
N ALA A 61 -16.25 0.52 -8.23
CA ALA A 61 -15.16 -0.16 -8.92
C ALA A 61 -15.39 -0.20 -10.45
N ARG A 62 -16.61 -0.51 -10.90
CA ARG A 62 -16.99 -0.50 -12.32
C ARG A 62 -16.85 0.89 -12.94
N GLN A 63 -17.32 1.92 -12.24
CA GLN A 63 -17.16 3.31 -12.70
C GLN A 63 -15.69 3.74 -12.70
N PHE A 64 -14.90 3.34 -11.69
CA PHE A 64 -13.47 3.60 -11.63
C PHE A 64 -12.73 2.98 -12.82
N VAL A 65 -13.03 1.72 -13.14
CA VAL A 65 -12.48 1.01 -14.30
C VAL A 65 -12.88 1.69 -15.60
N ARG A 66 -14.12 2.17 -15.72
CA ARG A 66 -14.58 2.97 -16.87
C ARG A 66 -13.75 4.24 -17.03
N GLN A 67 -13.50 5.00 -15.96
CA GLN A 67 -12.65 6.20 -16.00
C GLN A 67 -11.23 5.86 -16.43
N CYS A 68 -10.66 4.79 -15.89
CA CYS A 68 -9.34 4.31 -16.27
C CYS A 68 -9.28 3.91 -17.76
N ALA A 69 -10.22 3.09 -18.22
CA ALA A 69 -10.28 2.60 -19.60
C ALA A 69 -10.41 3.73 -20.62
N ALA A 70 -11.13 4.80 -20.28
CA ALA A 70 -11.27 5.97 -21.15
C ALA A 70 -9.93 6.68 -21.45
N THR A 71 -8.92 6.49 -20.60
CA THR A 71 -7.59 7.11 -20.75
C THR A 71 -6.54 6.17 -21.35
N VAL A 72 -6.87 4.89 -21.58
CA VAL A 72 -5.97 3.88 -22.16
C VAL A 72 -6.61 3.32 -23.45
N PRO A 73 -6.44 4.01 -24.60
CA PRO A 73 -7.06 3.59 -25.85
C PRO A 73 -6.73 2.14 -26.23
N GLY A 74 -7.77 1.37 -26.54
CA GLY A 74 -7.62 -0.02 -26.98
C GLY A 74 -7.23 -1.00 -25.87
N CYS A 75 -7.36 -0.64 -24.59
CA CYS A 75 -7.24 -1.60 -23.49
C CYS A 75 -8.39 -2.62 -23.51
N VAL A 76 -8.14 -3.81 -22.98
CA VAL A 76 -9.18 -4.80 -22.67
C VAL A 76 -9.57 -4.69 -21.21
N VAL A 77 -10.89 -4.62 -20.95
CA VAL A 77 -11.44 -4.79 -19.59
C VAL A 77 -11.76 -6.26 -19.39
N LEU A 78 -11.20 -6.87 -18.35
CA LEU A 78 -11.35 -8.28 -18.01
C LEU A 78 -12.06 -8.44 -16.68
N ARG A 79 -12.93 -9.45 -16.57
CA ARG A 79 -13.55 -9.88 -15.31
C ARG A 79 -12.99 -11.24 -14.92
N THR A 80 -11.98 -11.24 -14.08
CA THR A 80 -11.31 -12.46 -13.61
C THR A 80 -11.75 -12.78 -12.19
N VAL A 81 -11.48 -14.00 -11.73
CA VAL A 81 -11.80 -14.40 -10.36
C VAL A 81 -10.90 -13.65 -9.38
N GLY A 82 -11.48 -13.04 -8.34
CA GLY A 82 -10.74 -12.38 -7.26
C GLY A 82 -10.34 -13.35 -6.14
N ARG A 83 -9.82 -12.83 -5.04
CA ARG A 83 -9.49 -13.64 -3.85
C ARG A 83 -10.77 -14.23 -3.23
N GLN A 84 -10.63 -15.40 -2.63
CA GLN A 84 -11.64 -16.01 -1.78
C GLN A 84 -11.02 -16.37 -0.43
N TYR A 85 -11.67 -16.00 0.66
CA TYR A 85 -11.25 -16.34 2.01
C TYR A 85 -12.09 -17.48 2.58
N PRO A 86 -11.57 -18.24 3.57
CA PRO A 86 -12.31 -19.32 4.22
C PRO A 86 -13.69 -18.84 4.72
N GLY A 87 -14.74 -19.57 4.36
CA GLY A 87 -16.13 -19.27 4.72
C GLY A 87 -16.91 -18.41 3.72
N GLU A 88 -16.26 -17.87 2.68
CA GLU A 88 -16.96 -17.19 1.58
C GLU A 88 -17.56 -18.21 0.60
N ALA A 89 -18.82 -18.00 0.18
CA ALA A 89 -19.53 -18.91 -0.71
C ALA A 89 -19.10 -18.82 -2.18
N SER A 90 -18.47 -17.71 -2.57
CA SER A 90 -18.02 -17.43 -3.93
C SER A 90 -16.81 -16.50 -3.88
N PRO A 91 -15.96 -16.53 -4.91
CA PRO A 91 -14.86 -15.60 -5.01
C PRO A 91 -15.34 -14.16 -5.15
N ARG A 92 -14.53 -13.22 -4.68
CA ARG A 92 -14.78 -11.80 -4.87
C ARG A 92 -14.58 -11.41 -6.34
N TRP A 93 -15.17 -10.28 -6.75
CA TRP A 93 -14.95 -9.74 -8.09
C TRP A 93 -13.52 -9.18 -8.25
N ASN A 94 -13.03 -9.19 -9.49
CA ASN A 94 -11.75 -8.59 -9.88
C ASN A 94 -11.87 -8.04 -11.31
N PHE A 95 -11.63 -6.75 -11.47
CA PHE A 95 -11.62 -6.09 -12.77
C PHE A 95 -10.19 -5.79 -13.21
N GLY A 96 -9.81 -6.28 -14.39
CA GLY A 96 -8.49 -6.05 -14.98
C GLY A 96 -8.53 -5.06 -16.14
N LEU A 97 -7.55 -4.18 -16.22
CA LEU A 97 -7.22 -3.35 -17.38
C LEU A 97 -5.95 -3.92 -18.02
N TYR A 98 -6.08 -4.49 -19.21
CA TYR A 98 -4.99 -5.13 -19.94
C TYR A 98 -4.63 -4.30 -21.19
N SER A 99 -3.36 -3.93 -21.34
CA SER A 99 -2.89 -3.04 -22.41
C SER A 99 -1.47 -3.34 -22.86
N ARG A 100 -1.07 -2.83 -24.03
CA ARG A 100 0.34 -2.89 -24.46
C ARG A 100 1.11 -1.70 -23.91
N ARG A 101 2.35 -1.94 -23.51
CA ARG A 101 3.27 -0.90 -23.02
C ARG A 101 3.88 -0.05 -24.12
N ASP A 102 3.83 -0.51 -25.37
CA ASP A 102 4.32 0.23 -26.54
C ASP A 102 3.28 1.21 -27.11
N GLY A 103 2.13 1.35 -26.44
CA GLY A 103 1.03 2.23 -26.87
C GLY A 103 0.24 1.72 -28.07
N GLN A 104 0.56 0.53 -28.62
CA GLN A 104 -0.26 -0.06 -29.67
C GLN A 104 -1.57 -0.61 -29.10
N LEU A 105 -2.61 -0.61 -29.93
CA LEU A 105 -3.92 -1.15 -29.54
C LEU A 105 -3.80 -2.66 -29.31
N ILE A 106 -4.23 -3.11 -28.13
CA ILE A 106 -4.31 -4.55 -27.83
C ILE A 106 -5.64 -5.15 -28.29
N TRP A 107 -6.66 -4.31 -28.40
CA TRP A 107 -8.03 -4.70 -28.73
C TRP A 107 -8.58 -3.86 -29.87
N GLN A 108 -9.13 -4.54 -30.87
CA GLN A 108 -9.81 -3.94 -32.02
C GLN A 108 -11.25 -4.46 -32.18
N GLY A 109 -11.75 -5.23 -31.21
CA GLY A 109 -13.13 -5.69 -31.19
C GLY A 109 -14.09 -4.69 -30.53
N PRO A 110 -15.33 -5.12 -30.26
CA PRO A 110 -16.34 -4.28 -29.62
C PRO A 110 -15.91 -3.84 -28.20
N PRO A 111 -16.21 -2.61 -27.78
CA PRO A 111 -15.83 -2.11 -26.45
C PRO A 111 -16.53 -2.86 -25.31
N ASP A 112 -16.00 -2.70 -24.10
CA ASP A 112 -16.68 -3.17 -22.89
C ASP A 112 -17.97 -2.36 -22.66
N PRO A 113 -19.08 -2.98 -22.21
CA PRO A 113 -20.34 -2.28 -21.94
C PRO A 113 -20.23 -1.19 -20.85
N LEU A 114 -19.24 -1.24 -19.96
CA LEU A 114 -18.96 -0.15 -19.02
C LEU A 114 -18.60 1.15 -19.75
N VAL A 115 -17.98 1.06 -20.93
CA VAL A 115 -17.62 2.22 -21.76
C VAL A 115 -18.78 2.55 -22.70
N GLN A 116 -19.34 1.53 -23.36
CA GLN A 116 -20.40 1.68 -24.34
C GLN A 116 -21.41 0.53 -24.25
N PRO A 117 -22.54 0.71 -23.54
CA PRO A 117 -23.56 -0.32 -23.45
C PRO A 117 -24.28 -0.47 -24.79
N ALA A 118 -24.66 -1.70 -25.13
CA ALA A 118 -25.46 -1.99 -26.31
C ALA A 118 -26.34 -3.23 -26.08
N PRO A 119 -27.58 -3.26 -26.58
CA PRO A 119 -28.46 -4.41 -26.42
C PRO A 119 -27.90 -5.63 -27.18
N VAL A 120 -28.18 -6.81 -26.63
CA VAL A 120 -27.80 -8.11 -27.20
C VAL A 120 -29.03 -8.89 -27.67
N THR A 121 -28.87 -9.69 -28.72
CA THR A 121 -29.86 -10.68 -29.17
C THR A 121 -29.28 -12.09 -29.09
N GLU A 122 -30.13 -13.10 -28.88
CA GLU A 122 -29.70 -14.51 -28.86
C GLU A 122 -29.04 -14.92 -30.20
N GLN A 123 -29.52 -14.37 -31.32
CA GLN A 123 -28.92 -14.59 -32.63
C GLN A 123 -27.46 -14.13 -32.70
N GLN A 124 -27.09 -13.03 -32.03
CA GLN A 124 -25.69 -12.57 -32.00
C GLN A 124 -24.75 -13.57 -31.31
N LEU A 125 -25.24 -14.37 -30.35
CA LEU A 125 -24.44 -15.41 -29.70
C LEU A 125 -24.10 -16.52 -30.69
N VAL A 126 -25.13 -16.99 -31.42
CA VAL A 126 -24.99 -18.04 -32.42
C VAL A 126 -24.10 -17.57 -33.57
N ASP A 127 -24.31 -16.33 -34.05
CA ASP A 127 -23.51 -15.75 -35.12
C ASP A 127 -22.04 -15.57 -34.69
N LEU A 128 -21.79 -15.08 -33.47
CA LEU A 128 -20.44 -14.93 -32.93
C LEU A 128 -19.73 -16.29 -32.81
N HIS A 129 -20.42 -17.30 -32.28
CA HIS A 129 -19.88 -18.65 -32.16
C HIS A 129 -19.49 -19.26 -33.51
N ALA A 130 -20.36 -19.13 -34.51
CA ALA A 130 -20.08 -19.57 -35.88
C ALA A 130 -18.92 -18.78 -36.51
N ALA A 131 -18.88 -17.46 -36.33
CA ALA A 131 -17.81 -16.62 -36.85
C ALA A 131 -16.45 -16.91 -36.18
N LEU A 132 -16.41 -17.08 -34.87
CA LEU A 132 -15.20 -17.42 -34.13
C LEU A 132 -14.69 -18.81 -34.52
N THR A 133 -15.59 -19.78 -34.67
CA THR A 133 -15.24 -21.12 -35.19
C THR A 133 -14.56 -21.03 -36.56
N ALA A 134 -15.06 -20.17 -37.46
CA ALA A 134 -14.45 -19.96 -38.77
C ALA A 134 -13.07 -19.27 -38.70
N GLU A 135 -12.92 -18.25 -37.85
CA GLU A 135 -11.63 -17.57 -37.63
C GLU A 135 -10.56 -18.51 -37.07
N LEU A 136 -10.91 -19.36 -36.09
CA LEU A 136 -10.00 -20.33 -35.47
C LEU A 136 -9.60 -21.44 -36.47
N ARG A 137 -10.55 -21.99 -37.24
CA ARG A 137 -10.22 -22.96 -38.31
C ARG A 137 -9.36 -22.33 -39.40
N GLY A 138 -9.55 -21.03 -39.68
CA GLY A 138 -8.78 -20.29 -40.68
C GLY A 138 -7.28 -20.20 -40.38
N VAL A 139 -6.88 -20.32 -39.11
CA VAL A 139 -5.46 -20.39 -38.69
C VAL A 139 -4.96 -21.82 -38.49
N GLY A 140 -5.74 -22.83 -38.86
CA GLY A 140 -5.35 -24.23 -38.77
C GLY A 140 -5.61 -24.89 -37.42
N LEU A 141 -6.34 -24.25 -36.50
CA LEU A 141 -6.77 -24.90 -35.27
C LEU A 141 -7.93 -25.86 -35.53
N HIS A 142 -7.90 -27.00 -34.85
CA HIS A 142 -9.03 -27.92 -34.82
C HIS A 142 -10.08 -27.36 -33.85
N VAL A 143 -11.35 -27.37 -34.26
CA VAL A 143 -12.45 -26.80 -33.46
C VAL A 143 -13.64 -27.75 -33.45
N PHE A 144 -14.10 -28.08 -32.25
CA PHE A 144 -15.36 -28.78 -31.98
C PHE A 144 -16.40 -27.77 -31.46
N PRO A 145 -17.35 -27.33 -32.31
CA PRO A 145 -18.23 -26.21 -32.00
C PRO A 145 -19.55 -26.62 -31.32
N ASP A 146 -19.96 -27.89 -31.39
CA ASP A 146 -21.31 -28.32 -30.99
C ASP A 146 -21.37 -28.81 -29.54
N LEU A 147 -20.99 -27.95 -28.60
CA LEU A 147 -21.08 -28.21 -27.16
C LEU A 147 -22.24 -27.42 -26.55
N SER A 148 -23.30 -28.15 -26.16
CA SER A 148 -24.46 -27.58 -25.48
C SER A 148 -24.67 -28.28 -24.13
N PHE A 149 -24.31 -27.60 -23.06
CA PHE A 149 -24.57 -28.03 -21.69
C PHE A 149 -25.63 -27.11 -21.09
N GLY A 150 -26.71 -27.69 -20.59
CA GLY A 150 -27.87 -26.94 -20.10
C GLY A 150 -27.52 -26.09 -18.87
N SER A 151 -27.21 -24.81 -19.10
CA SER A 151 -27.50 -23.66 -18.20
C SER A 151 -26.78 -22.38 -18.63
N TRP A 152 -25.69 -22.42 -19.41
CA TRP A 152 -24.97 -21.19 -19.82
C TRP A 152 -24.31 -21.29 -21.20
N GLY A 153 -24.87 -20.53 -22.15
CA GLY A 153 -24.24 -20.16 -23.41
C GLY A 153 -24.00 -21.30 -24.42
N VAL A 154 -23.52 -20.92 -25.61
CA VAL A 154 -22.93 -21.84 -26.60
C VAL A 154 -21.44 -21.99 -26.31
N ARG A 155 -20.90 -23.20 -26.45
CA ARG A 155 -19.48 -23.47 -26.15
C ARG A 155 -18.75 -23.99 -27.37
N LEU A 156 -17.45 -23.76 -27.43
CA LEU A 156 -16.58 -24.39 -28.42
C LEU A 156 -15.28 -24.83 -27.77
N LEU A 157 -14.76 -25.95 -28.26
CA LEU A 157 -13.48 -26.52 -27.89
C LEU A 157 -12.50 -26.34 -29.05
N PHE A 158 -11.27 -25.93 -28.77
CA PHE A 158 -10.24 -25.88 -29.81
C PHE A 158 -8.86 -26.28 -29.29
N ALA A 159 -8.03 -26.80 -30.20
CA ALA A 159 -6.66 -27.22 -29.92
C ALA A 159 -5.84 -27.23 -31.22
N GLU A 160 -4.52 -27.28 -31.08
CA GLU A 160 -3.59 -27.48 -32.21
C GLU A 160 -3.64 -28.92 -32.77
N ASP A 161 -4.04 -29.90 -31.94
CA ASP A 161 -4.13 -31.32 -32.30
C ASP A 161 -5.55 -31.88 -32.07
N GLU A 162 -6.11 -32.51 -33.11
CA GLU A 162 -7.42 -33.16 -33.07
C GLU A 162 -7.50 -34.30 -32.05
N ALA A 163 -6.40 -35.02 -31.80
CA ALA A 163 -6.37 -36.11 -30.83
C ALA A 163 -6.61 -35.61 -29.39
N LEU A 164 -6.12 -34.41 -29.07
CA LEU A 164 -6.36 -33.76 -27.78
C LEU A 164 -7.84 -33.42 -27.60
N LEU A 165 -8.50 -32.93 -28.66
CA LEU A 165 -9.94 -32.66 -28.64
C LEU A 165 -10.74 -33.92 -28.37
N ASN A 166 -10.45 -35.01 -29.09
CA ASN A 166 -11.16 -36.28 -28.91
C ASN A 166 -11.03 -36.81 -27.47
N THR A 167 -9.87 -36.61 -26.84
CA THR A 167 -9.64 -36.99 -25.44
C THR A 167 -10.43 -36.08 -24.48
N ALA A 168 -10.45 -34.77 -24.73
CA ALA A 168 -11.18 -33.81 -23.91
C ALA A 168 -12.70 -33.96 -24.02
N LEU A 169 -13.24 -34.40 -25.16
CA LEU A 169 -14.66 -34.67 -25.36
C LEU A 169 -15.21 -35.76 -24.42
N CYS A 170 -14.36 -36.61 -23.86
CA CYS A 170 -14.75 -37.59 -22.85
C CYS A 170 -14.90 -37.00 -21.43
N ARG A 171 -14.53 -35.74 -21.20
CA ARG A 171 -14.51 -35.07 -19.88
C ARG A 171 -15.74 -34.19 -19.67
N GLU A 172 -16.92 -34.80 -19.71
CA GLU A 172 -18.20 -34.08 -19.67
C GLU A 172 -18.33 -33.11 -18.49
N ALA A 173 -17.83 -33.46 -17.30
CA ALA A 173 -17.85 -32.60 -16.13
C ALA A 173 -17.06 -31.29 -16.29
N GLU A 174 -15.87 -31.34 -16.93
CA GLU A 174 -15.05 -30.17 -17.20
C GLU A 174 -15.70 -29.29 -18.29
N LEU A 175 -16.29 -29.92 -19.30
CA LEU A 175 -16.95 -29.24 -20.41
C LEU A 175 -18.29 -28.60 -20.01
N ALA A 176 -19.01 -29.19 -19.06
CA ALA A 176 -20.27 -28.73 -18.52
C ALA A 176 -20.13 -27.79 -17.32
N ARG A 177 -18.89 -27.43 -16.93
CA ARG A 177 -18.62 -26.63 -15.72
C ARG A 177 -19.42 -25.31 -15.72
N PRO A 178 -19.89 -24.83 -14.55
CA PRO A 178 -20.48 -23.51 -14.44
C PRO A 178 -19.43 -22.40 -14.67
N PRO A 179 -19.86 -21.14 -14.87
CA PRO A 179 -18.94 -20.02 -14.98
C PRO A 179 -17.98 -19.93 -13.80
N LEU A 180 -16.75 -19.46 -14.03
CA LEU A 180 -15.70 -19.38 -13.01
C LEU A 180 -16.09 -18.55 -11.79
N HIS A 181 -16.90 -17.52 -12.00
CA HIS A 181 -17.32 -16.59 -10.96
C HIS A 181 -18.43 -17.14 -10.04
N THR A 182 -19.08 -18.26 -10.41
CA THR A 182 -20.26 -18.75 -9.69
C THR A 182 -19.97 -19.95 -8.80
N HIS A 183 -18.71 -20.37 -8.67
CA HIS A 183 -18.33 -21.49 -7.82
C HIS A 183 -17.10 -21.17 -6.96
N PRO A 184 -16.95 -21.83 -5.79
CA PRO A 184 -15.78 -21.66 -4.95
C PRO A 184 -14.47 -22.02 -5.68
N ILE A 185 -13.41 -21.28 -5.40
CA ILE A 185 -12.04 -21.62 -5.79
C ILE A 185 -11.64 -22.92 -5.08
N PRO A 186 -11.12 -23.93 -5.79
CA PRO A 186 -10.59 -25.14 -5.18
C PRO A 186 -9.42 -24.88 -4.22
N ASP A 187 -9.20 -25.75 -3.23
CA ASP A 187 -8.11 -25.61 -2.26
C ASP A 187 -6.72 -25.63 -2.92
N GLU A 188 -6.54 -26.39 -4.01
CA GLU A 188 -5.32 -26.38 -4.84
C GLU A 188 -5.12 -25.10 -5.69
N GLY A 189 -6.09 -24.19 -5.66
CA GLY A 189 -6.14 -22.98 -6.48
C GLY A 189 -6.93 -23.16 -7.77
N GLN A 190 -7.19 -22.03 -8.43
CA GLN A 190 -7.90 -22.00 -9.70
C GLN A 190 -6.92 -22.30 -10.85
N HIS A 191 -7.14 -23.39 -11.58
CA HIS A 191 -6.34 -23.77 -12.76
C HIS A 191 -7.24 -24.33 -13.86
N ASP A 192 -6.92 -24.08 -15.12
CA ASP A 192 -7.66 -24.64 -16.25
C ASP A 192 -7.09 -26.02 -16.64
N SER A 193 -7.73 -27.09 -16.17
CA SER A 193 -7.31 -28.47 -16.44
C SER A 193 -7.26 -28.83 -17.92
N LEU A 194 -8.13 -28.23 -18.74
CA LEU A 194 -8.14 -28.44 -20.19
C LEU A 194 -6.97 -27.69 -20.83
N ALA A 195 -6.74 -26.44 -20.45
CA ALA A 195 -5.63 -25.65 -21.00
C ALA A 195 -4.27 -26.27 -20.70
N LEU A 196 -4.10 -26.87 -19.51
CA LEU A 196 -2.90 -27.63 -19.13
C LEU A 196 -2.64 -28.84 -20.05
N GLN A 197 -3.65 -29.33 -20.75
CA GLN A 197 -3.55 -30.41 -21.74
C GLN A 197 -3.48 -29.89 -23.18
N GLY A 198 -3.36 -28.57 -23.38
CA GLY A 198 -3.35 -27.96 -24.70
C GLY A 198 -4.72 -27.83 -25.35
N VAL A 199 -5.81 -27.91 -24.57
CA VAL A 199 -7.19 -27.78 -25.06
C VAL A 199 -7.86 -26.56 -24.45
N SER A 200 -8.44 -25.70 -25.29
CA SER A 200 -9.08 -24.47 -24.86
C SER A 200 -10.60 -24.58 -24.96
N LEU A 201 -11.30 -24.27 -23.86
CA LEU A 201 -12.76 -24.18 -23.79
C LEU A 201 -13.18 -22.71 -23.73
N VAL A 202 -13.98 -22.28 -24.72
CA VAL A 202 -14.60 -20.95 -24.73
C VAL A 202 -16.10 -21.11 -24.57
N ALA A 203 -16.68 -20.31 -23.68
CA ALA A 203 -18.13 -20.22 -23.51
C ALA A 203 -18.61 -18.82 -23.88
N ILE A 204 -19.68 -18.75 -24.69
CA ILE A 204 -20.28 -17.50 -25.17
C ILE A 204 -21.72 -17.45 -24.63
N GLY A 205 -21.99 -16.48 -23.78
CA GLY A 205 -23.30 -16.30 -23.14
C GLY A 205 -23.75 -14.84 -23.13
N VAL A 206 -24.78 -14.58 -22.35
CA VAL A 206 -25.28 -13.22 -22.07
C VAL A 206 -24.95 -12.88 -20.63
N CYS A 207 -24.47 -11.65 -20.42
CA CYS A 207 -24.34 -11.04 -19.11
C CYS A 207 -25.41 -9.97 -18.97
N GLU A 208 -26.23 -10.06 -17.92
CA GLU A 208 -27.13 -9.00 -17.50
C GLU A 208 -26.59 -8.37 -16.22
N SER A 209 -26.40 -7.06 -16.24
CA SER A 209 -26.01 -6.27 -15.08
C SER A 209 -27.26 -5.64 -14.48
N THR A 210 -27.48 -5.82 -13.17
CA THR A 210 -28.61 -5.24 -12.39
C THR A 210 -28.20 -3.98 -11.63
N PHE A 211 -27.09 -3.36 -12.03
CA PHE A 211 -26.48 -2.20 -11.38
C PHE A 211 -26.95 -0.88 -12.01
N LYS A 212 -26.60 0.28 -11.44
CA LYS A 212 -27.16 1.60 -11.82
C LYS A 212 -27.20 1.91 -13.34
N ASP A 213 -26.30 1.33 -14.12
CA ASP A 213 -26.25 1.41 -15.59
C ASP A 213 -26.66 0.06 -16.22
N ASP A 214 -27.87 -0.45 -15.94
CA ASP A 214 -28.38 -1.73 -16.45
C ASP A 214 -27.97 -1.96 -17.92
N TYR A 215 -27.24 -3.04 -18.16
CA TYR A 215 -26.79 -3.42 -19.49
C TYR A 215 -26.95 -4.93 -19.68
N SER A 216 -27.23 -5.32 -20.93
CA SER A 216 -27.21 -6.72 -21.37
C SER A 216 -26.25 -6.82 -22.54
N ALA A 217 -25.20 -7.64 -22.42
CA ALA A 217 -24.12 -7.73 -23.40
C ALA A 217 -23.71 -9.19 -23.66
N VAL A 218 -23.10 -9.44 -24.82
CA VAL A 218 -22.45 -10.72 -25.10
C VAL A 218 -21.27 -10.87 -24.15
N GLN A 219 -21.16 -12.02 -23.50
CA GLN A 219 -20.04 -12.39 -22.64
C GLN A 219 -19.29 -13.57 -23.22
N VAL A 220 -17.96 -13.50 -23.18
CA VAL A 220 -17.07 -14.59 -23.56
C VAL A 220 -16.23 -14.96 -22.33
N GLU A 221 -16.38 -16.19 -21.85
CA GLU A 221 -15.47 -16.76 -20.87
C GLU A 221 -14.25 -17.33 -21.58
N LEU A 222 -13.10 -16.79 -21.21
CA LEU A 222 -11.81 -17.09 -21.77
C LEU A 222 -11.14 -18.22 -20.97
N PRO A 223 -10.53 -19.20 -21.65
CA PRO A 223 -9.70 -20.23 -21.02
C PRO A 223 -8.38 -19.61 -20.52
N GLU A 224 -7.59 -20.40 -19.81
CA GLU A 224 -6.21 -20.03 -19.51
C GLU A 224 -5.32 -20.10 -20.76
N PHE A 225 -4.41 -19.15 -20.91
CA PHE A 225 -3.44 -19.11 -22.01
C PHE A 225 -2.02 -19.16 -21.47
N ALA A 226 -1.17 -19.98 -22.10
CA ALA A 226 0.20 -20.21 -21.66
C ALA A 226 1.12 -18.98 -21.80
N ASP A 227 0.87 -18.13 -22.80
CA ASP A 227 1.74 -17.01 -23.13
C ASP A 227 0.97 -15.87 -23.82
N VAL A 228 1.62 -14.70 -23.85
CA VAL A 228 1.06 -13.47 -24.41
C VAL A 228 0.83 -13.56 -25.92
N ASP A 229 1.63 -14.34 -26.67
CA ASP A 229 1.47 -14.42 -28.14
C ASP A 229 0.17 -15.14 -28.51
N ARG A 230 -0.08 -16.30 -27.89
CA ARG A 230 -1.33 -17.07 -28.07
C ARG A 230 -2.56 -16.28 -27.64
N TRP A 231 -2.45 -15.55 -26.53
CA TRP A 231 -3.50 -14.67 -26.04
C TRP A 231 -3.83 -13.56 -27.04
N LEU A 232 -2.82 -12.86 -27.56
CA LEU A 232 -3.01 -11.77 -28.53
C LEU A 232 -3.58 -12.27 -29.86
N GLU A 233 -3.13 -13.43 -30.34
CA GLU A 233 -3.70 -14.04 -31.54
C GLU A 233 -5.19 -14.36 -31.34
N PHE A 234 -5.55 -14.98 -30.22
CA PHE A 234 -6.94 -15.28 -29.91
C PHE A 234 -7.80 -14.01 -29.82
N LEU A 235 -7.32 -12.96 -29.15
CA LEU A 235 -8.03 -11.68 -29.06
C LEU A 235 -8.25 -11.04 -30.44
N ASP A 236 -7.27 -11.06 -31.35
CA ASP A 236 -7.45 -10.56 -32.72
C ASP A 236 -8.54 -11.33 -33.46
N ARG A 237 -8.55 -12.67 -33.38
CA ARG A 237 -9.59 -13.51 -34.00
C ARG A 237 -10.97 -13.27 -33.40
N LEU A 238 -11.07 -13.17 -32.08
CA LEU A 238 -12.32 -12.85 -31.39
C LEU A 238 -12.84 -11.47 -31.80
N GLY A 239 -11.96 -10.46 -31.86
CA GLY A 239 -12.31 -9.12 -32.30
C GLY A 239 -12.84 -9.11 -33.74
N ARG A 240 -12.18 -9.81 -34.67
CA ARG A 240 -12.65 -9.97 -36.06
C ARG A 240 -14.01 -10.64 -36.14
N ALA A 241 -14.19 -11.76 -35.45
CA ALA A 241 -15.44 -12.50 -35.40
C ALA A 241 -16.58 -11.62 -34.89
N ALA A 242 -16.37 -10.92 -33.76
CA ALA A 242 -17.36 -10.05 -33.14
C ALA A 242 -17.74 -8.85 -34.01
N ASN A 243 -16.76 -8.19 -34.63
CA ASN A 243 -17.01 -7.09 -35.56
C ASN A 243 -17.77 -7.54 -36.81
N LYS A 244 -17.44 -8.71 -37.36
CA LYS A 244 -18.06 -9.28 -38.55
C LYS A 244 -19.57 -9.51 -38.38
N VAL A 245 -19.99 -9.91 -37.18
CA VAL A 245 -21.40 -10.19 -36.86
C VAL A 245 -22.11 -9.00 -36.20
N GLY A 246 -21.43 -7.86 -36.08
CA GLY A 246 -22.03 -6.62 -35.56
C GLY A 246 -22.31 -6.63 -34.06
N VAL A 247 -21.55 -7.39 -33.26
CA VAL A 247 -21.57 -7.22 -31.80
C VAL A 247 -21.09 -5.81 -31.47
N ARG A 248 -21.83 -5.09 -30.64
CA ARG A 248 -21.54 -3.67 -30.32
C ARG A 248 -20.91 -3.47 -28.94
N ALA A 249 -21.06 -4.44 -28.05
CA ALA A 249 -20.42 -4.46 -26.74
C ALA A 249 -20.09 -5.91 -26.38
N LEU A 250 -18.90 -6.13 -25.79
CA LEU A 250 -18.41 -7.46 -25.45
C LEU A 250 -17.82 -7.46 -24.04
N VAL A 251 -18.32 -8.36 -23.19
CA VAL A 251 -17.76 -8.64 -21.86
C VAL A 251 -16.75 -9.78 -22.00
N LEU A 252 -15.53 -9.54 -21.55
CA LEU A 252 -14.51 -10.59 -21.43
C LEU A 252 -14.36 -10.97 -19.96
N SER A 253 -14.51 -12.25 -19.67
CA SER A 253 -14.33 -12.83 -18.33
C SER A 253 -13.53 -14.12 -18.40
N GLY A 254 -13.16 -14.70 -17.28
CA GLY A 254 -12.56 -16.03 -17.23
C GLY A 254 -11.25 -16.06 -16.44
N TYR A 255 -10.30 -16.85 -16.91
CA TYR A 255 -8.99 -16.96 -16.30
C TYR A 255 -8.16 -15.68 -16.48
N PRO A 256 -7.22 -15.38 -15.56
CA PRO A 256 -6.27 -14.28 -15.72
C PRO A 256 -5.51 -14.33 -17.04
N PRO A 257 -5.24 -13.17 -17.68
CA PRO A 257 -4.45 -13.14 -18.90
C PRO A 257 -2.96 -13.42 -18.59
N PRO A 258 -2.20 -14.00 -19.54
CA PRO A 258 -0.76 -14.08 -19.40
C PRO A 258 -0.13 -12.69 -19.46
N VAL A 259 0.98 -12.50 -18.75
CA VAL A 259 1.72 -11.22 -18.69
C VAL A 259 3.19 -11.43 -19.00
N ASP A 260 3.78 -10.47 -19.71
CA ASP A 260 5.21 -10.36 -19.93
C ASP A 260 5.63 -8.88 -20.01
N GLN A 261 6.90 -8.62 -20.30
CA GLN A 261 7.46 -7.26 -20.40
C GLN A 261 6.79 -6.33 -21.44
N ARG A 262 5.95 -6.85 -22.36
CA ARG A 262 5.30 -6.10 -23.45
C ARG A 262 3.92 -5.57 -23.04
N VAL A 263 3.30 -6.16 -22.03
CA VAL A 263 1.91 -5.88 -21.62
C VAL A 263 1.84 -5.41 -20.18
N ALA A 264 0.78 -4.65 -19.87
CA ALA A 264 0.48 -4.16 -18.54
C ALA A 264 -0.92 -4.65 -18.15
N TRP A 265 -1.01 -5.26 -16.96
CA TRP A 265 -2.25 -5.71 -16.37
C TRP A 265 -2.39 -5.07 -14.99
N THR A 266 -3.30 -4.11 -14.87
CA THR A 266 -3.66 -3.47 -13.59
C THR A 266 -5.00 -4.04 -13.15
N THR A 267 -5.12 -4.49 -11.90
CA THR A 267 -6.39 -5.02 -11.37
C THR A 267 -7.00 -4.14 -10.29
N VAL A 268 -8.32 -4.21 -10.17
CA VAL A 268 -9.14 -3.49 -9.21
C VAL A 268 -9.93 -4.52 -8.39
N THR A 269 -9.66 -4.58 -7.10
CA THR A 269 -10.15 -5.63 -6.19
C THR A 269 -10.76 -5.06 -4.91
N PRO A 270 -11.74 -5.77 -4.31
CA PRO A 270 -12.34 -5.38 -3.04
C PRO A 270 -11.51 -5.90 -1.86
N ASP A 271 -11.02 -4.96 -1.07
CA ASP A 271 -10.37 -5.24 0.20
C ASP A 271 -11.16 -4.64 1.38
N PRO A 272 -10.99 -5.15 2.61
CA PRO A 272 -11.67 -4.61 3.78
C PRO A 272 -11.54 -3.08 3.89
N GLY A 273 -12.67 -2.36 3.81
CA GLY A 273 -12.73 -0.90 3.92
C GLY A 273 -12.23 -0.09 2.71
N VAL A 274 -11.62 -0.73 1.71
CA VAL A 274 -10.99 -0.05 0.57
C VAL A 274 -11.28 -0.72 -0.77
N LEU A 275 -11.04 0.04 -1.84
CA LEU A 275 -10.80 -0.44 -3.19
C LEU A 275 -9.29 -0.53 -3.38
N GLU A 276 -8.75 -1.73 -3.60
CA GLU A 276 -7.32 -1.95 -3.83
C GLU A 276 -7.04 -2.03 -5.33
N ILE A 277 -5.99 -1.35 -5.77
CA ILE A 277 -5.52 -1.40 -7.15
C ILE A 277 -4.17 -2.09 -7.16
N ASN A 278 -4.03 -3.23 -7.85
CA ASN A 278 -2.73 -3.83 -8.07
C ASN A 278 -2.17 -3.30 -9.39
N MET A 279 -1.21 -2.39 -9.32
CA MET A 279 -0.65 -1.74 -10.51
C MET A 279 0.22 -2.71 -11.32
N ALA A 280 0.12 -2.62 -12.64
CA ALA A 280 1.12 -3.20 -13.52
C ALA A 280 2.52 -2.61 -13.19
N PRO A 281 3.59 -3.42 -13.19
CA PRO A 281 4.95 -2.92 -12.95
C PRO A 281 5.32 -1.79 -13.91
N CYS A 282 5.90 -0.71 -13.43
CA CYS A 282 6.37 0.44 -14.19
C CYS A 282 7.89 0.36 -14.38
N ARG A 283 8.41 0.91 -15.49
CA ARG A 283 9.86 0.87 -15.81
C ARG A 283 10.62 2.05 -15.22
N SER A 284 9.91 3.13 -14.96
CA SER A 284 10.43 4.45 -14.64
C SER A 284 9.52 5.14 -13.61
N VAL A 285 10.01 6.21 -12.96
CA VAL A 285 9.13 7.04 -12.13
C VAL A 285 8.19 7.84 -13.04
N GLU A 286 8.57 8.14 -14.28
CA GLU A 286 7.68 8.74 -15.28
C GLU A 286 6.44 7.89 -15.54
N ASP A 287 6.62 6.59 -15.82
CA ASP A 287 5.52 5.64 -16.01
C ASP A 287 4.67 5.52 -14.74
N PHE A 288 5.34 5.42 -13.58
CA PHE A 288 4.67 5.28 -12.29
C PHE A 288 3.84 6.52 -11.94
N TYR A 289 4.36 7.72 -12.16
CA TYR A 289 3.65 8.96 -11.89
C TYR A 289 2.43 9.11 -12.81
N ALA A 290 2.57 8.82 -14.11
CA ALA A 290 1.45 8.86 -15.04
C ALA A 290 0.33 7.87 -14.64
N GLU A 291 0.70 6.68 -14.19
CA GLU A 291 -0.25 5.69 -13.68
C GLU A 291 -0.93 6.19 -12.40
N GLN A 292 -0.17 6.72 -11.44
CA GLN A 292 -0.75 7.29 -10.20
C GLN A 292 -1.69 8.46 -10.49
N GLN A 293 -1.33 9.37 -11.40
CA GLN A 293 -2.21 10.47 -11.80
C GLN A 293 -3.54 9.97 -12.37
N ARG A 294 -3.48 8.94 -13.21
CA ARG A 294 -4.67 8.29 -13.78
C ARG A 294 -5.54 7.68 -12.70
N LEU A 295 -4.96 6.91 -11.77
CA LEU A 295 -5.69 6.25 -10.68
C LEU A 295 -6.31 7.26 -9.71
N HIS A 296 -5.57 8.29 -9.29
CA HIS A 296 -6.10 9.35 -8.43
C HIS A 296 -7.23 10.13 -9.13
N SER A 297 -7.09 10.43 -10.42
CA SER A 297 -8.14 11.11 -11.19
C SER A 297 -9.40 10.25 -11.32
N ALA A 298 -9.24 8.95 -11.59
CA ALA A 298 -10.35 8.00 -11.65
C ALA A 298 -11.05 7.84 -10.29
N ALA A 299 -10.30 7.74 -9.20
CA ALA A 299 -10.83 7.67 -7.83
C ALA A 299 -11.67 8.90 -7.50
N ASN A 300 -11.12 10.09 -7.74
CA ASN A 300 -11.80 11.35 -7.47
C ASN A 300 -13.09 11.50 -8.30
N ALA A 301 -13.07 11.07 -9.57
CA ALA A 301 -14.24 11.12 -10.44
C ALA A 301 -15.43 10.26 -9.96
N VAL A 302 -15.16 9.23 -9.14
CA VAL A 302 -16.19 8.36 -8.54
C VAL A 302 -16.38 8.61 -7.04
N GLY A 303 -15.88 9.75 -6.53
CA GLY A 303 -16.05 10.17 -5.13
C GLY A 303 -15.22 9.37 -4.12
N LEU A 304 -14.18 8.65 -4.56
CA LEU A 304 -13.25 7.96 -3.69
C LEU A 304 -12.03 8.85 -3.37
N SER A 305 -11.34 8.56 -2.28
CA SER A 305 -10.20 9.32 -1.77
C SER A 305 -9.10 8.41 -1.22
N PRO A 306 -7.83 8.82 -1.27
CA PRO A 306 -6.71 8.03 -0.74
C PRO A 306 -6.51 8.21 0.78
N PHE A 307 -7.44 8.89 1.46
CA PHE A 307 -7.38 9.22 2.87
C PHE A 307 -8.79 9.23 3.47
N GLN A 308 -8.88 9.12 4.81
CA GLN A 308 -10.08 9.38 5.57
C GLN A 308 -9.92 10.59 6.50
N LEU A 309 -11.03 11.25 6.80
CA LEU A 309 -11.08 12.36 7.76
C LEU A 309 -11.97 11.95 8.94
N PHE A 310 -11.38 11.81 10.12
CA PHE A 310 -12.10 11.37 11.30
C PHE A 310 -12.90 12.52 11.92
N PHE A 311 -13.91 12.18 12.73
CA PHE A 311 -14.80 13.15 13.38
C PHE A 311 -14.04 14.25 14.15
N ASN A 312 -12.95 13.91 14.85
CA ASN A 312 -12.14 14.86 15.60
C ASN A 312 -11.19 15.71 14.74
N GLY A 313 -11.25 15.56 13.42
CA GLY A 313 -10.38 16.24 12.47
C GLY A 313 -9.07 15.51 12.19
N ASP A 314 -8.79 14.35 12.77
CA ASP A 314 -7.61 13.57 12.41
C ASP A 314 -7.64 13.15 10.93
N VAL A 315 -6.48 13.16 10.28
CA VAL A 315 -6.29 12.63 8.92
C VAL A 315 -5.59 11.29 9.05
N VAL A 316 -6.14 10.30 8.38
CA VAL A 316 -5.54 8.97 8.24
C VAL A 316 -5.50 8.59 6.77
N ASP A 317 -4.64 7.64 6.41
CA ASP A 317 -4.67 7.00 5.11
C ASP A 317 -6.02 6.31 4.84
N SER A 318 -6.21 5.77 3.63
CA SER A 318 -7.45 5.10 3.22
C SER A 318 -7.85 3.90 4.10
N GLY A 319 -6.93 3.39 4.95
CA GLY A 319 -7.07 2.15 5.72
C GLY A 319 -6.26 0.99 5.12
N GLY A 320 -5.79 1.14 3.88
CA GLY A 320 -4.86 0.23 3.21
C GLY A 320 -3.46 0.82 3.05
N GLY A 321 -2.55 0.01 2.50
CA GLY A 321 -1.20 0.43 2.16
C GLY A 321 -1.08 1.00 0.75
N GLN A 322 0.12 1.46 0.43
CA GLN A 322 0.64 1.61 -0.93
C GLN A 322 1.94 0.83 -0.99
N HIS A 323 1.86 -0.49 -0.78
CA HIS A 323 3.04 -1.34 -0.76
C HIS A 323 3.82 -1.14 -2.07
N LEU A 324 5.13 -0.94 -1.97
CA LEU A 324 6.00 -0.73 -3.13
C LEU A 324 6.71 -2.03 -3.46
N THR A 325 6.54 -2.53 -4.68
CA THR A 325 7.18 -3.78 -5.11
C THR A 325 8.29 -3.50 -6.10
N PHE A 326 9.47 -4.08 -5.90
CA PHE A 326 10.63 -3.92 -6.78
C PHE A 326 11.03 -5.26 -7.39
N GLY A 327 11.50 -5.20 -8.64
CA GLY A 327 11.93 -6.37 -9.40
C GLY A 327 12.56 -6.00 -10.74
N GLY A 328 12.76 -7.02 -11.58
CA GLY A 328 13.20 -6.87 -12.97
C GLY A 328 12.05 -7.09 -13.95
N ARG A 329 12.35 -7.02 -15.25
CA ARG A 329 11.40 -7.33 -16.35
C ARG A 329 10.96 -8.80 -16.40
N SER A 330 11.77 -9.69 -15.82
CA SER A 330 11.51 -11.11 -15.59
C SER A 330 12.10 -11.52 -14.23
N PRO A 331 11.68 -12.66 -13.65
CA PRO A 331 12.21 -13.14 -12.38
C PRO A 331 13.74 -13.23 -12.36
N GLU A 332 14.35 -13.75 -13.43
CA GLU A 332 15.80 -13.96 -13.55
C GLU A 332 16.58 -12.64 -13.68
N SER A 333 15.94 -11.60 -14.22
CA SER A 333 16.53 -10.26 -14.35
C SER A 333 16.37 -9.39 -13.10
N SER A 334 15.79 -9.93 -12.03
CA SER A 334 15.58 -9.17 -10.80
C SER A 334 16.89 -8.56 -10.29
N PRO A 335 16.91 -7.27 -9.88
CA PRO A 335 18.11 -6.63 -9.36
C PRO A 335 18.66 -7.36 -8.13
N PHE A 336 17.81 -8.08 -7.38
CA PHE A 336 18.21 -8.87 -6.22
C PHE A 336 18.97 -10.15 -6.57
N PHE A 337 18.90 -10.64 -7.81
CA PHE A 337 19.65 -11.79 -8.29
C PHE A 337 20.82 -11.41 -9.19
N VAL A 338 20.65 -10.36 -10.01
CA VAL A 338 21.74 -9.81 -10.82
C VAL A 338 22.81 -9.16 -9.93
N GLN A 339 22.40 -8.57 -8.80
CA GLN A 339 23.28 -8.14 -7.72
C GLN A 339 22.92 -8.85 -6.40
N PRO A 340 23.46 -10.05 -6.13
CA PRO A 340 23.09 -10.85 -4.94
C PRO A 340 23.38 -10.18 -3.60
N ARG A 341 24.25 -9.16 -3.56
CA ARG A 341 24.55 -8.37 -2.35
C ARG A 341 23.53 -7.28 -2.06
N LEU A 342 22.66 -6.94 -3.03
CA LEU A 342 21.69 -5.85 -2.89
C LEU A 342 20.70 -6.09 -1.76
N LEU A 343 20.04 -7.26 -1.72
CA LEU A 343 19.02 -7.53 -0.72
C LEU A 343 19.58 -7.55 0.72
N PRO A 344 20.73 -8.22 1.01
CA PRO A 344 21.38 -8.11 2.32
C PRO A 344 21.71 -6.67 2.73
N ARG A 345 22.23 -5.86 1.80
CA ARG A 345 22.53 -4.44 2.04
C ARG A 345 21.27 -3.63 2.31
N LEU A 346 20.21 -3.86 1.55
CA LEU A 346 18.93 -3.19 1.73
C LEU A 346 18.34 -3.49 3.11
N ILE A 347 18.35 -4.75 3.54
CA ILE A 347 17.87 -5.15 4.87
C ILE A 347 18.68 -4.47 5.97
N ALA A 348 20.01 -4.51 5.90
CA ALA A 348 20.86 -3.83 6.87
C ALA A 348 20.63 -2.32 6.90
N TYR A 349 20.46 -1.69 5.73
CA TYR A 349 20.25 -0.25 5.62
C TYR A 349 18.89 0.19 6.18
N LEU A 350 17.81 -0.56 5.89
CA LEU A 350 16.49 -0.31 6.50
C LEU A 350 16.52 -0.57 8.01
N ASN A 351 17.30 -1.56 8.48
CA ASN A 351 17.49 -1.76 9.91
C ASN A 351 18.18 -0.53 10.56
N ARG A 352 19.26 -0.04 9.96
CA ARG A 352 20.02 1.12 10.44
C ARG A 352 19.23 2.44 10.39
N HIS A 353 18.28 2.57 9.46
CA HIS A 353 17.50 3.79 9.29
C HIS A 353 16.00 3.52 9.49
N PRO A 354 15.51 3.47 10.76
CA PRO A 354 14.10 3.25 11.06
C PRO A 354 13.13 4.22 10.37
N ALA A 355 13.59 5.40 9.94
CA ALA A 355 12.78 6.33 9.17
C ALA A 355 12.32 5.76 7.82
N LEU A 356 13.10 4.88 7.18
CA LEU A 356 12.68 4.22 5.93
C LEU A 356 11.48 3.28 6.12
N SER A 357 11.11 2.99 7.36
CA SER A 357 9.90 2.26 7.73
C SER A 357 8.88 3.18 8.39
N TYR A 358 9.20 3.72 9.58
CA TYR A 358 8.22 4.38 10.44
C TYR A 358 7.76 5.73 9.93
N TRP A 359 8.56 6.43 9.11
CA TRP A 359 8.14 7.70 8.52
C TRP A 359 7.01 7.53 7.50
N PHE A 360 7.02 6.40 6.80
CA PHE A 360 6.05 6.09 5.75
C PHE A 360 4.93 5.17 6.23
N ALA A 361 5.05 4.57 7.42
CA ALA A 361 4.09 3.60 7.91
C ALA A 361 2.72 4.18 8.29
N VAL A 362 1.76 3.27 8.39
CA VAL A 362 0.42 3.49 8.94
C VAL A 362 0.47 3.69 10.46
N ARG A 363 -0.64 4.12 11.06
CA ARG A 363 -0.74 4.40 12.52
C ARG A 363 -0.47 3.18 13.42
N SER A 364 -0.63 1.96 12.92
CA SER A 364 -0.41 0.73 13.69
C SER A 364 0.93 0.09 13.33
N LEU A 365 1.90 0.24 14.23
CA LEU A 365 3.25 -0.31 14.11
C LEU A 365 3.60 -1.22 15.28
N GLY A 366 4.70 -1.97 15.12
CA GLY A 366 5.22 -2.88 16.13
C GLY A 366 5.21 -4.33 15.69
N SER A 367 5.74 -5.19 16.57
CA SER A 367 5.90 -6.65 16.38
C SER A 367 4.62 -7.42 16.04
N CYS A 368 3.46 -6.82 16.31
CA CYS A 368 2.15 -7.41 16.05
C CYS A 368 1.37 -6.75 14.90
N SER A 369 1.97 -5.74 14.25
CA SER A 369 1.40 -5.07 13.08
C SER A 369 1.39 -5.99 11.85
N GLN A 370 0.88 -5.50 10.72
CA GLN A 370 0.91 -6.22 9.44
C GLN A 370 2.25 -6.14 8.70
N GLN A 371 3.18 -5.31 9.21
CA GLN A 371 4.48 -5.05 8.62
C GLN A 371 5.55 -4.81 9.72
N PRO A 372 5.74 -5.77 10.65
CA PRO A 372 6.77 -5.65 11.66
C PRO A 372 8.15 -5.61 11.01
N ARG A 373 9.07 -4.92 11.68
CA ARG A 373 10.49 -4.96 11.34
C ARG A 373 11.14 -6.26 11.84
N PRO A 374 12.21 -6.75 11.20
CA PRO A 374 12.92 -7.95 11.66
C PRO A 374 13.42 -7.85 13.11
N ASP A 375 13.78 -6.64 13.56
CA ASP A 375 14.26 -6.32 14.90
C ASP A 375 13.14 -6.09 15.93
N GLU A 376 11.87 -6.24 15.54
CA GLU A 376 10.71 -6.22 16.45
C GLU A 376 10.19 -7.61 16.80
N VAL A 377 10.64 -8.65 16.10
CA VAL A 377 10.10 -10.01 16.23
C VAL A 377 10.54 -10.69 17.53
N SER A 378 11.87 -10.81 17.72
CA SER A 378 12.49 -11.28 18.95
C SER A 378 13.93 -10.77 19.04
N ALA A 379 14.52 -10.79 20.24
CA ALA A 379 15.91 -10.39 20.44
C ALA A 379 16.88 -11.33 19.68
N GLU A 380 16.59 -12.63 19.64
CA GLU A 380 17.39 -13.63 18.94
C GLU A 380 17.32 -13.48 17.40
N SER A 381 16.24 -12.88 16.88
CA SER A 381 16.07 -12.63 15.44
C SER A 381 17.17 -11.71 14.91
N VAL A 382 17.54 -10.66 15.65
CA VAL A 382 18.56 -9.68 15.22
C VAL A 382 19.94 -10.32 15.16
N ASP A 383 20.32 -11.10 16.17
CA ASP A 383 21.60 -11.82 16.19
C ASP A 383 21.69 -12.84 15.05
N GLY A 384 20.63 -13.63 14.85
CA GLY A 384 20.55 -14.59 13.75
C GLY A 384 20.61 -13.92 12.37
N LEU A 385 19.89 -12.81 12.19
CA LEU A 385 19.92 -12.02 10.95
C LEU A 385 21.31 -11.45 10.70
N SER A 386 21.96 -10.89 11.73
CA SER A 386 23.34 -10.38 11.64
C SER A 386 24.29 -11.45 11.10
N VAL A 387 24.25 -12.65 11.68
CA VAL A 387 25.06 -13.79 11.22
C VAL A 387 24.72 -14.19 9.78
N ALA A 388 23.44 -14.21 9.40
CA ALA A 388 23.02 -14.53 8.04
C ALA A 388 23.55 -13.51 7.02
N LEU A 389 23.45 -12.22 7.31
CA LEU A 389 23.94 -11.14 6.47
C LEU A 389 25.47 -11.18 6.33
N ASP A 390 26.20 -11.43 7.42
CA ASP A 390 27.65 -11.61 7.40
C ASP A 390 28.09 -12.75 6.47
N ARG A 391 27.38 -13.90 6.54
CA ARG A 391 27.66 -15.04 5.66
C ARG A 391 27.39 -14.73 4.20
N LEU A 392 26.27 -14.06 3.90
CA LEU A 392 25.92 -13.65 2.54
C LEU A 392 26.90 -12.59 1.99
N ASN A 393 27.47 -11.73 2.84
CA ASN A 393 28.47 -10.76 2.42
C ASN A 393 29.83 -11.43 2.09
N GLN A 394 30.27 -12.37 2.93
CA GLN A 394 31.49 -13.16 2.73
C GLN A 394 31.40 -14.07 1.51
N ARG A 395 30.25 -14.72 1.33
CA ARG A 395 29.96 -15.63 0.23
C ARG A 395 28.54 -15.39 -0.27
N PRO A 396 28.36 -14.59 -1.34
CA PRO A 396 27.07 -14.40 -1.95
C PRO A 396 26.40 -15.73 -2.27
N ALA A 397 25.07 -15.77 -2.15
CA ALA A 397 24.29 -16.94 -2.50
C ALA A 397 24.57 -17.37 -3.95
N SER A 398 24.65 -18.69 -4.17
CA SER A 398 24.90 -19.26 -5.50
C SER A 398 23.71 -19.22 -6.43
N ASP A 399 22.50 -19.08 -5.86
CA ASP A 399 21.23 -19.21 -6.56
C ASP A 399 20.11 -18.47 -5.78
N PRO A 400 18.99 -18.13 -6.44
CA PRO A 400 17.86 -17.42 -5.84
C PRO A 400 17.25 -18.11 -4.60
N GLU A 401 17.16 -19.44 -4.61
CA GLU A 401 16.54 -20.18 -3.52
C GLU A 401 17.41 -20.15 -2.26
N SER A 402 18.72 -20.30 -2.41
CA SER A 402 19.68 -20.16 -1.32
C SER A 402 19.64 -18.77 -0.68
N LEU A 403 19.48 -17.70 -1.49
CA LEU A 403 19.32 -16.34 -0.98
C LEU A 403 18.05 -16.21 -0.15
N TRP A 404 16.91 -16.64 -0.71
CA TRP A 404 15.61 -16.58 -0.05
C TRP A 404 15.60 -17.38 1.26
N ARG A 405 16.05 -18.65 1.25
CA ARG A 405 16.10 -19.51 2.45
C ARG A 405 16.97 -18.94 3.57
N SER A 406 18.00 -18.15 3.21
CA SER A 406 18.91 -17.54 4.20
C SER A 406 18.29 -16.35 4.93
N LEU A 407 17.27 -15.71 4.34
CA LEU A 407 16.70 -14.45 4.84
C LEU A 407 15.24 -14.61 5.30
N SER A 408 14.44 -15.43 4.62
CA SER A 408 13.00 -15.57 4.89
C SER A 408 12.65 -15.95 6.34
N PRO A 409 13.45 -16.72 7.10
CA PRO A 409 13.14 -16.97 8.52
C PRO A 409 13.15 -15.72 9.39
N PHE A 410 13.88 -14.68 9.01
CA PHE A 410 13.99 -13.41 9.76
C PHE A 410 13.06 -12.32 9.23
N LEU A 411 12.56 -12.48 8.01
CA LEU A 411 11.66 -11.54 7.32
C LEU A 411 10.21 -12.03 7.43
N CYS A 412 9.72 -12.14 8.66
CA CYS A 412 8.38 -12.64 8.98
C CYS A 412 7.80 -11.99 10.24
N ASP A 413 6.51 -12.19 10.51
CA ASP A 413 5.93 -11.81 11.81
C ASP A 413 6.35 -12.81 12.92
N ARG A 414 5.97 -12.50 14.16
CA ARG A 414 6.23 -13.38 15.32
C ARG A 414 5.65 -14.80 15.24
N PHE A 415 4.85 -15.10 14.22
CA PHE A 415 4.26 -16.41 13.97
C PHE A 415 4.88 -17.09 12.74
N GLY A 416 5.92 -16.52 12.14
CA GLY A 416 6.58 -17.06 10.96
C GLY A 416 5.88 -16.73 9.64
N ASN A 417 4.94 -15.78 9.62
CA ASN A 417 4.27 -15.39 8.38
C ASN A 417 5.12 -14.38 7.59
N THR A 418 5.69 -14.82 6.47
CA THR A 418 6.56 -14.00 5.60
C THR A 418 5.81 -12.93 4.79
N HIS A 419 4.49 -13.08 4.62
CA HIS A 419 3.65 -12.03 4.04
C HIS A 419 3.47 -10.84 5.01
N ARG A 420 3.69 -11.04 6.31
CA ARG A 420 3.57 -10.01 7.35
C ARG A 420 4.94 -9.56 7.84
N CYS A 421 5.66 -8.83 7.00
CA CYS A 421 6.94 -8.20 7.33
C CYS A 421 7.06 -6.89 6.55
N GLU A 422 7.82 -5.91 7.05
CA GLU A 422 8.08 -4.69 6.29
C GLU A 422 8.78 -4.94 4.95
N ILE A 423 9.65 -5.96 4.88
CA ILE A 423 10.34 -6.42 3.67
C ILE A 423 9.80 -7.83 3.38
N ASN A 424 8.81 -7.89 2.51
CA ASN A 424 8.19 -9.13 2.10
C ASN A 424 8.98 -9.77 0.93
N VAL A 425 9.49 -10.97 1.20
CA VAL A 425 10.25 -11.81 0.26
C VAL A 425 9.49 -13.09 -0.14
N GLU A 426 8.19 -13.16 0.13
CA GLU A 426 7.34 -14.29 -0.26
C GLU A 426 7.33 -14.48 -1.78
N LYS A 427 7.27 -13.38 -2.54
CA LYS A 427 7.27 -13.36 -4.01
C LYS A 427 8.69 -13.37 -4.62
N LEU A 428 9.74 -13.43 -3.78
CA LEU A 428 11.14 -13.42 -4.24
C LEU A 428 11.50 -14.75 -4.90
N TRP A 429 11.57 -15.82 -4.09
CA TRP A 429 11.88 -17.18 -4.57
C TRP A 429 11.41 -18.27 -3.61
N ASN A 430 10.11 -18.27 -3.27
CA ASN A 430 9.47 -19.28 -2.43
C ASN A 430 8.89 -20.43 -3.29
N PRO A 431 9.55 -21.58 -3.43
CA PRO A 431 9.06 -22.68 -4.27
C PRO A 431 7.80 -23.37 -3.71
N TYR A 432 7.44 -23.11 -2.45
CA TYR A 432 6.27 -23.67 -1.79
C TYR A 432 5.00 -22.88 -2.05
N LEU A 433 5.09 -21.81 -2.85
CA LEU A 433 3.97 -20.95 -3.20
C LEU A 433 3.69 -21.01 -4.71
N PRO A 434 2.80 -21.94 -5.14
CA PRO A 434 2.55 -22.21 -6.56
C PRO A 434 2.16 -20.94 -7.34
N GLY A 435 2.71 -20.81 -8.54
CA GLY A 435 2.40 -19.73 -9.49
C GLY A 435 2.91 -18.32 -9.13
N ARG A 436 3.17 -18.02 -7.85
CA ARG A 436 3.47 -16.65 -7.40
C ARG A 436 4.72 -16.49 -6.52
N GLY A 437 5.36 -17.57 -6.10
CA GLY A 437 6.51 -17.50 -5.18
C GLY A 437 7.87 -17.19 -5.82
N CYS A 438 8.05 -17.48 -7.11
CA CYS A 438 9.33 -17.35 -7.82
C CYS A 438 9.32 -16.21 -8.84
N LEU A 439 8.86 -15.02 -8.43
CA LEU A 439 8.71 -13.87 -9.33
C LEU A 439 9.91 -12.91 -9.29
N GLY A 440 10.88 -13.14 -8.40
CA GLY A 440 12.03 -12.25 -8.22
C GLY A 440 11.64 -10.89 -7.61
N LEU A 441 10.53 -10.82 -6.88
CA LEU A 441 9.98 -9.58 -6.36
C LEU A 441 10.27 -9.42 -4.86
N THR A 442 10.61 -8.20 -4.44
CA THR A 442 10.62 -7.81 -3.02
C THR A 442 9.65 -6.66 -2.83
N GLU A 443 8.77 -6.79 -1.83
CA GLU A 443 7.70 -5.84 -1.55
C GLU A 443 7.95 -5.14 -0.22
N LEU A 444 7.96 -3.81 -0.24
CA LEU A 444 8.08 -2.97 0.94
C LEU A 444 6.68 -2.59 1.42
N ARG A 445 6.30 -3.13 2.58
CA ARG A 445 4.93 -3.07 3.10
C ARG A 445 4.70 -1.93 4.10
N ALA A 446 5.75 -1.37 4.68
CA ALA A 446 5.68 -0.27 5.65
C ALA A 446 5.35 1.10 5.02
N PHE A 447 4.51 1.14 3.98
CA PHE A 447 4.16 2.34 3.23
C PHE A 447 2.64 2.53 3.24
N ARG A 448 2.19 3.60 3.91
CA ARG A 448 0.80 4.06 3.90
C ARG A 448 0.40 4.57 2.53
N MET A 449 -0.91 4.62 2.28
CA MET A 449 -1.42 5.30 1.10
C MET A 449 -0.99 6.78 1.09
N THR A 450 -0.38 7.22 -0.01
CA THR A 450 0.02 8.62 -0.20
C THR A 450 -1.16 9.50 -0.59
N ARG A 451 -1.08 10.80 -0.31
CA ARG A 451 -2.22 11.73 -0.50
C ARG A 451 -2.44 12.12 -1.96
N SER A 452 -1.39 12.05 -2.76
CA SER A 452 -1.36 12.52 -4.15
C SER A 452 -0.43 11.68 -5.00
N ALA A 453 -0.57 11.79 -6.32
CA ALA A 453 0.34 11.13 -7.26
C ALA A 453 1.77 11.67 -7.14
N GLU A 454 1.92 12.95 -6.78
CA GLU A 454 3.21 13.59 -6.55
C GLU A 454 3.93 13.01 -5.33
N ASP A 455 3.20 12.84 -4.21
CA ASP A 455 3.71 12.20 -3.00
C ASP A 455 4.13 10.75 -3.30
N ALA A 456 3.29 10.01 -4.06
CA ALA A 456 3.61 8.66 -4.53
C ALA A 456 4.91 8.62 -5.36
N ALA A 457 5.08 9.54 -6.30
CA ALA A 457 6.25 9.61 -7.17
C ALA A 457 7.53 9.98 -6.41
N ALA A 458 7.44 10.88 -5.42
CA ALA A 458 8.59 11.25 -4.59
C ALA A 458 9.08 10.07 -3.74
N VAL A 459 8.16 9.32 -3.11
CA VAL A 459 8.52 8.11 -2.35
C VAL A 459 9.09 7.03 -3.26
N ALA A 460 8.48 6.81 -4.44
CA ALA A 460 9.01 5.89 -5.44
C ALA A 460 10.42 6.27 -5.92
N ALA A 461 10.68 7.56 -6.15
CA ALA A 461 11.99 8.09 -6.54
C ALA A 461 13.03 7.91 -5.42
N LEU A 462 12.65 8.17 -4.16
CA LEU A 462 13.49 7.93 -2.99
C LEU A 462 13.94 6.45 -2.97
N MET A 463 13.00 5.52 -3.03
CA MET A 463 13.30 4.09 -2.91
C MET A 463 14.06 3.54 -4.13
N ARG A 464 13.73 3.97 -5.35
CA ARG A 464 14.50 3.57 -6.55
C ARG A 464 15.93 4.12 -6.53
N THR A 465 16.12 5.36 -6.07
CA THR A 465 17.46 5.95 -5.90
C THR A 465 18.27 5.18 -4.87
N LEU A 466 17.68 4.87 -3.71
CA LEU A 466 18.29 4.07 -2.66
C LEU A 466 18.73 2.69 -3.19
N ILE A 467 17.84 1.97 -3.88
CA ILE A 467 18.15 0.65 -4.44
C ILE A 467 19.26 0.75 -5.50
N ALA A 468 19.21 1.74 -6.40
CA ALA A 468 20.24 1.96 -7.41
C ALA A 468 21.62 2.27 -6.79
N TRP A 469 21.63 3.06 -5.71
CA TRP A 469 22.84 3.35 -4.94
C TRP A 469 23.40 2.09 -4.26
N LEU A 470 22.55 1.32 -3.57
CA LEU A 470 22.98 0.14 -2.82
C LEU A 470 23.53 -0.98 -3.71
N THR A 471 23.12 -1.03 -4.98
CA THR A 471 23.72 -1.92 -5.99
C THR A 471 25.19 -1.60 -6.24
N ASN A 472 25.58 -0.32 -6.16
CA ASN A 472 26.88 0.19 -6.59
C ASN A 472 27.80 0.61 -5.43
N CYS A 473 27.34 0.53 -4.18
CA CYS A 473 28.11 0.92 -3.01
C CYS A 473 28.84 -0.27 -2.35
N ASP A 474 29.75 0.02 -1.43
CA ASP A 474 30.36 -0.98 -0.52
C ASP A 474 29.92 -0.77 0.94
N VAL A 475 28.70 -0.28 1.14
CA VAL A 475 28.13 -0.11 2.50
C VAL A 475 28.13 -1.46 3.22
N PRO A 476 28.68 -1.53 4.46
CA PRO A 476 28.65 -2.74 5.27
C PRO A 476 27.21 -3.20 5.52
N ALA A 477 26.97 -4.51 5.42
CA ALA A 477 25.67 -5.12 5.75
C ALA A 477 25.56 -5.43 7.26
N GLU A 478 25.97 -4.47 8.11
CA GLU A 478 25.92 -4.61 9.58
C GLU A 478 24.58 -4.08 10.10
N VAL A 479 23.93 -4.86 10.97
CA VAL A 479 22.68 -4.47 11.63
C VAL A 479 22.94 -3.88 13.01
N ILE A 480 22.10 -2.94 13.42
CA ILE A 480 22.08 -2.32 14.74
C ILE A 480 21.01 -3.01 15.60
N ASP A 481 21.41 -3.50 16.77
CA ASP A 481 20.46 -3.83 17.83
C ASP A 481 20.01 -2.55 18.54
N TRP A 482 18.87 -2.02 18.07
CA TRP A 482 18.27 -0.82 18.64
C TRP A 482 17.69 -1.06 20.05
N GLY A 483 17.32 -2.30 20.39
CA GLY A 483 16.60 -2.63 21.61
C GLY A 483 15.42 -1.69 21.87
N SER A 484 15.27 -1.25 23.12
CA SER A 484 14.19 -0.32 23.50
C SER A 484 14.30 1.08 22.87
N ARG A 485 15.47 1.47 22.35
CA ARG A 485 15.64 2.79 21.70
C ARG A 485 14.83 2.90 20.41
N LEU A 486 14.52 1.78 19.74
CA LEU A 486 13.68 1.76 18.54
C LEU A 486 12.30 2.38 18.81
N HIS A 487 11.62 1.90 19.86
CA HIS A 487 10.27 2.36 20.23
C HIS A 487 10.25 3.61 21.12
N ASP A 488 11.43 4.13 21.48
CA ASP A 488 11.60 5.37 22.24
C ASP A 488 11.97 6.53 21.33
N ARG A 489 13.17 6.51 20.76
CA ARG A 489 13.72 7.59 19.92
C ARG A 489 12.98 7.70 18.59
N PHE A 490 12.86 6.60 17.85
CA PHE A 490 12.21 6.57 16.54
C PHE A 490 10.67 6.50 16.61
N SER A 491 10.11 6.70 17.81
CA SER A 491 8.69 7.04 17.93
C SER A 491 8.41 8.51 17.61
N LEU A 492 9.43 9.38 17.67
CA LEU A 492 9.29 10.82 17.59
C LEU A 492 9.58 11.33 16.17
N PRO A 493 8.69 12.15 15.58
CA PRO A 493 8.87 12.73 14.25
C PRO A 493 10.20 13.46 14.07
N PHE A 494 10.71 14.15 15.10
CA PHE A 494 12.00 14.84 15.02
C PHE A 494 13.14 13.91 14.63
N TYR A 495 13.26 12.76 15.31
CA TYR A 495 14.36 11.81 15.04
C TYR A 495 14.15 11.05 13.75
N LEU A 496 12.90 10.73 13.38
CA LEU A 496 12.61 10.10 12.08
C LEU A 496 12.96 11.04 10.92
N ARG A 497 12.62 12.33 11.03
CA ARG A 497 12.97 13.33 10.03
C ARG A 497 14.48 13.48 9.88
N ARG A 498 15.20 13.57 11.01
CA ARG A 498 16.66 13.66 11.02
C ARG A 498 17.31 12.42 10.39
N ASP A 499 16.85 11.23 10.76
CA ASP A 499 17.34 9.97 10.19
C ASP A 499 17.09 9.90 8.66
N LEU A 500 15.91 10.35 8.19
CA LEU A 500 15.62 10.43 6.76
C LEU A 500 16.49 11.48 6.03
N GLN A 501 16.80 12.61 6.68
CA GLN A 501 17.74 13.60 6.15
C GLN A 501 19.14 13.01 6.01
N GLU A 502 19.60 12.25 7.01
CA GLU A 502 20.88 11.54 6.96
C GLU A 502 20.93 10.58 5.76
N VAL A 503 19.86 9.81 5.50
CA VAL A 503 19.75 8.96 4.29
C VAL A 503 19.89 9.77 3.00
N ILE A 504 19.17 10.89 2.88
CA ILE A 504 19.22 11.75 1.69
C ILE A 504 20.61 12.34 1.49
N GLU A 505 21.29 12.73 2.57
CA GLU A 505 22.65 13.27 2.55
C GLU A 505 23.69 12.21 2.19
N GLU A 506 23.59 10.99 2.71
CA GLU A 506 24.48 9.87 2.37
C GLU A 506 24.37 9.48 0.88
N MET A 507 23.14 9.41 0.36
CA MET A 507 22.91 9.18 -1.08
C MET A 507 23.50 10.32 -1.93
N ARG A 508 23.26 11.58 -1.54
CA ARG A 508 23.80 12.77 -2.22
C ARG A 508 25.34 12.76 -2.22
N ALA A 509 25.97 12.44 -1.08
CA ALA A 509 27.42 12.33 -0.96
C ALA A 509 28.01 11.23 -1.86
N SER A 510 27.22 10.20 -2.14
CA SER A 510 27.59 9.10 -3.05
C SER A 510 27.28 9.37 -4.52
N GLY A 511 26.78 10.56 -4.86
CA GLY A 511 26.41 10.96 -6.23
C GLY A 511 25.02 10.50 -6.69
N PHE A 512 24.24 9.85 -5.82
CA PHE A 512 22.86 9.45 -6.09
C PHE A 512 21.90 10.53 -5.58
N ILE A 513 21.83 11.64 -6.30
CA ILE A 513 21.12 12.84 -5.86
C ILE A 513 19.61 12.67 -6.05
N LEU A 514 18.87 12.63 -4.93
CA LEU A 514 17.43 12.86 -4.95
C LEU A 514 17.17 14.36 -5.17
N ASN A 515 16.33 14.69 -6.16
CA ASN A 515 16.00 16.08 -6.47
C ASN A 515 15.36 16.79 -5.26
N ASP A 516 15.66 18.08 -5.06
CA ASP A 516 15.19 18.83 -3.89
C ASP A 516 13.66 18.86 -3.80
N LEU A 517 12.91 18.87 -4.92
CA LEU A 517 11.44 18.77 -4.89
C LEU A 517 10.97 17.45 -4.27
N PHE A 518 11.65 16.34 -4.58
CA PHE A 518 11.35 15.05 -3.98
C PHE A 518 11.78 15.02 -2.52
N SER A 519 12.96 15.57 -2.19
CA SER A 519 13.42 15.67 -0.80
C SER A 519 12.46 16.47 0.07
N GLU A 520 11.99 17.62 -0.40
CA GLU A 520 10.99 18.44 0.31
C GLU A 520 9.69 17.68 0.51
N CYS A 521 9.21 16.98 -0.53
CA CYS A 521 7.99 16.18 -0.46
C CYS A 521 8.10 15.03 0.54
N VAL A 522 9.18 14.23 0.51
CA VAL A 522 9.33 13.10 1.43
C VAL A 522 9.63 13.55 2.86
N LEU A 523 10.14 14.75 3.08
CA LEU A 523 10.40 15.32 4.42
C LEU A 523 9.22 16.13 5.00
N ASP A 524 8.11 16.25 4.28
CA ASP A 524 6.92 16.96 4.75
C ASP A 524 6.31 16.28 6.00
N ASP A 525 6.31 16.99 7.12
CA ASP A 525 5.73 16.56 8.40
C ASP A 525 4.46 17.33 8.77
N SER A 526 3.93 18.16 7.85
CA SER A 526 2.81 19.06 8.12
C SER A 526 1.54 18.35 8.59
N HIS A 527 1.29 17.12 8.12
CA HIS A 527 0.16 16.28 8.54
C HIS A 527 0.30 15.73 9.96
N LEU A 528 1.51 15.69 10.51
CA LEU A 528 1.75 15.27 11.89
C LEU A 528 1.45 16.38 12.89
N ILE A 529 1.44 17.65 12.47
CA ILE A 529 1.20 18.77 13.38
C ILE A 529 -0.27 18.75 13.86
N ILE A 530 -0.44 18.58 15.17
CA ILE A 530 -1.74 18.69 15.84
C ILE A 530 -2.08 20.16 16.06
N GLY A 531 -1.11 20.95 16.52
CA GLY A 531 -1.22 22.38 16.71
C GLY A 531 0.10 23.03 17.11
N ALA A 532 0.15 24.36 17.07
CA ALA A 532 1.30 25.15 17.46
C ALA A 532 0.85 26.46 18.12
N ALA A 533 1.71 27.02 18.98
CA ALA A 533 1.49 28.30 19.63
C ALA A 533 2.82 29.04 19.84
N ASP A 534 2.80 30.36 19.71
CA ASP A 534 3.94 31.20 20.06
C ASP A 534 3.93 31.48 21.56
N LEU A 535 5.05 31.17 22.22
CA LEU A 535 5.33 31.49 23.62
C LEU A 535 6.36 32.62 23.69
N ASP A 536 6.69 33.07 24.90
CA ASP A 536 7.69 34.12 25.11
C ASP A 536 9.09 33.69 24.62
N GLY A 537 9.45 34.08 23.39
CA GLY A 537 10.75 33.80 22.79
C GLY A 537 10.95 32.37 22.25
N ALA A 538 9.88 31.57 22.18
CA ALA A 538 9.93 30.19 21.69
C ALA A 538 8.62 29.80 21.00
N ARG A 539 8.67 28.83 20.09
CA ARG A 539 7.48 28.28 19.42
C ARG A 539 7.19 26.87 19.93
N LEU A 540 6.02 26.66 20.51
CA LEU A 540 5.52 25.33 20.87
C LEU A 540 4.92 24.67 19.63
N VAL A 541 5.31 23.44 19.36
CA VAL A 541 4.70 22.58 18.34
C VAL A 541 4.38 21.23 18.98
N VAL A 542 3.14 20.78 18.82
CA VAL A 542 2.69 19.45 19.25
C VAL A 542 2.43 18.61 18.01
N ARG A 543 3.19 17.53 17.84
CA ARG A 543 3.06 16.59 16.72
C ARG A 543 2.49 15.25 17.19
N GLN A 544 1.70 14.62 16.34
CA GLN A 544 1.37 13.21 16.49
C GLN A 544 2.64 12.39 16.34
N ALA A 545 2.94 11.57 17.34
CA ALA A 545 4.07 10.64 17.32
C ALA A 545 3.56 9.21 17.09
N THR A 546 4.47 8.34 16.67
CA THR A 546 4.19 6.93 16.43
C THR A 546 3.96 6.21 17.75
N ASP A 547 2.88 5.42 17.83
CA ASP A 547 2.67 4.51 18.94
C ASP A 547 2.63 3.05 18.46
N PHE A 548 3.01 2.16 19.36
CA PHE A 548 3.16 0.73 19.06
C PHE A 548 2.06 -0.02 19.81
N TRP A 549 0.95 -0.25 19.12
CA TRP A 549 -0.24 -0.87 19.72
C TRP A 549 -0.06 -2.39 19.82
N PRO A 550 -0.10 -2.94 21.04
CA PRO A 550 0.02 -4.38 21.24
C PRO A 550 -1.27 -5.11 20.84
N VAL A 551 -1.13 -6.37 20.41
CA VAL A 551 -2.26 -7.29 20.31
C VAL A 551 -2.71 -7.70 21.70
N VAL A 552 -4.02 -7.70 21.91
CA VAL A 552 -4.65 -8.16 23.14
C VAL A 552 -4.62 -9.70 23.18
N GLY A 553 -4.21 -10.27 24.30
CA GLY A 553 -4.29 -11.70 24.52
C GLY A 553 -5.73 -12.14 24.74
N ASP A 554 -6.35 -12.71 23.71
CA ASP A 554 -7.71 -13.25 23.79
C ASP A 554 -7.70 -14.77 23.51
N PRO A 555 -7.92 -15.63 24.53
CA PRO A 555 -7.96 -17.08 24.34
C PRO A 555 -9.14 -17.56 23.48
N SER A 556 -10.16 -16.72 23.26
CA SER A 556 -11.30 -17.03 22.38
C SER A 556 -11.06 -16.71 20.91
N ALA A 557 -9.93 -16.05 20.58
CA ALA A 557 -9.59 -15.60 19.24
C ALA A 557 -8.52 -16.47 18.53
N ALA A 558 -8.17 -17.63 19.07
CA ALA A 558 -7.10 -18.49 18.53
C ALA A 558 -7.30 -18.89 17.05
N ASP A 559 -8.56 -19.02 16.62
CA ASP A 559 -8.94 -19.42 15.25
C ASP A 559 -9.39 -18.23 14.36
N GLN A 560 -9.26 -16.98 14.83
CA GLN A 560 -9.68 -15.81 14.07
C GLN A 560 -8.56 -15.28 13.17
N THR A 561 -8.92 -14.87 11.94
CA THR A 561 -7.99 -14.27 10.97
C THR A 561 -7.61 -12.82 11.33
N SER A 562 -8.47 -12.13 12.07
CA SER A 562 -8.28 -10.78 12.60
C SER A 562 -7.84 -10.78 14.07
N ARG A 563 -6.89 -9.91 14.43
CA ARG A 563 -6.38 -9.77 15.81
C ARG A 563 -6.91 -8.48 16.42
N ILE A 564 -7.30 -8.52 17.69
CA ILE A 564 -7.70 -7.33 18.45
C ILE A 564 -6.43 -6.61 18.92
N MET A 565 -6.34 -5.30 18.65
CA MET A 565 -5.26 -4.44 19.11
C MET A 565 -5.77 -3.47 20.17
N ASP A 566 -4.93 -3.16 21.16
CA ASP A 566 -5.22 -2.12 22.14
C ASP A 566 -4.79 -0.76 21.59
N SER A 567 -5.70 -0.08 20.90
CA SER A 567 -5.52 1.28 20.36
C SER A 567 -5.84 2.38 21.37
N SER A 568 -5.95 2.06 22.66
CA SER A 568 -6.35 3.01 23.71
C SER A 568 -5.29 4.02 24.11
N THR A 569 -4.10 3.93 23.52
CA THR A 569 -2.99 4.82 23.82
C THR A 569 -2.65 5.71 22.63
N SER A 570 -2.22 6.92 22.95
CA SER A 570 -1.66 7.85 21.98
C SER A 570 -0.27 8.29 22.43
N ARG A 571 0.52 8.73 21.46
CA ARG A 571 1.80 9.38 21.69
C ARG A 571 1.84 10.72 20.97
N VAL A 572 2.35 11.73 21.65
CA VAL A 572 2.65 13.03 21.04
C VAL A 572 4.10 13.41 21.27
N GLU A 573 4.68 14.15 20.34
CA GLU A 573 5.92 14.87 20.52
C GLU A 573 5.60 16.32 20.91
N ILE A 574 6.14 16.77 22.03
CA ILE A 574 6.13 18.17 22.43
C ILE A 574 7.50 18.73 22.06
N ALA A 575 7.50 19.71 21.16
CA ALA A 575 8.70 20.42 20.72
C ALA A 575 8.59 21.90 21.08
N LEU A 576 9.61 22.42 21.77
CA LEU A 576 9.80 23.85 21.97
C LEU A 576 10.98 24.31 21.12
N GLU A 577 10.69 25.07 20.07
CA GLU A 577 11.65 25.51 19.07
C GLU A 577 12.13 26.94 19.38
N LEU A 578 13.44 27.12 19.53
CA LEU A 578 14.09 28.41 19.80
C LEU A 578 15.04 28.80 18.66
N PRO A 579 15.34 30.10 18.48
CA PRO A 579 16.38 30.55 17.56
C PRO A 579 17.74 29.87 17.82
N ALA A 580 18.51 29.62 16.75
CA ALA A 580 19.84 29.02 16.82
C ALA A 580 20.77 29.71 17.83
N PHE A 581 21.63 28.92 18.48
CA PHE A 581 22.68 29.40 19.40
C PHE A 581 22.17 30.18 20.61
N THR A 582 20.89 30.04 20.96
CA THR A 582 20.41 30.49 22.27
C THR A 582 21.22 29.75 23.34
N SER A 583 22.06 30.48 24.08
CA SER A 583 22.79 29.93 25.24
C SER A 583 21.75 29.54 26.28
N ILE A 584 21.56 28.24 26.51
CA ILE A 584 20.59 27.77 27.48
C ILE A 584 21.34 27.28 28.70
N GLU A 585 21.18 27.98 29.83
CA GLU A 585 21.53 27.40 31.13
C GLU A 585 20.64 26.15 31.37
N GLU A 586 21.19 25.09 31.94
CA GLU A 586 20.40 23.92 32.33
C GLU A 586 19.23 24.34 33.22
N GLY A 587 18.00 23.95 32.84
CA GLY A 587 16.79 24.24 33.61
C GLY A 587 16.13 25.59 33.36
N ALA A 588 16.58 26.36 32.36
CA ALA A 588 15.98 27.66 32.02
C ALA A 588 14.51 27.55 31.57
N TRP A 589 14.20 26.52 30.77
CA TRP A 589 12.83 26.15 30.44
C TRP A 589 12.41 24.91 31.22
N GLN A 590 11.27 24.96 31.89
CA GLN A 590 10.75 23.83 32.68
C GLN A 590 9.47 23.29 32.07
N LEU A 591 9.34 21.96 32.09
CA LEU A 591 8.13 21.24 31.68
C LEU A 591 7.57 20.49 32.87
N THR A 592 6.26 20.59 33.08
CA THR A 592 5.60 19.82 34.13
C THR A 592 4.33 19.15 33.63
N MET A 593 4.08 17.95 34.15
CA MET A 593 2.92 17.12 33.83
C MET A 593 2.40 16.53 35.13
N GLN A 594 1.09 16.65 35.38
CA GLN A 594 0.46 16.16 36.62
C GLN A 594 1.15 16.69 37.91
N GLY A 595 1.65 17.93 37.88
CA GLY A 595 2.37 18.54 39.01
C GLY A 595 3.81 18.07 39.22
N LEU A 596 4.33 17.21 38.34
CA LEU A 596 5.69 16.65 38.40
C LEU A 596 6.60 17.29 37.34
N SER A 597 7.87 17.52 37.69
CA SER A 597 8.87 18.04 36.76
C SER A 597 9.34 16.96 35.80
N VAL A 598 9.25 17.25 34.49
CA VAL A 598 9.63 16.35 33.40
C VAL A 598 10.86 16.94 32.72
N PRO A 599 11.98 16.19 32.61
CA PRO A 599 13.18 16.69 31.95
C PRO A 599 12.94 16.86 30.44
N TRP A 600 13.55 17.86 29.83
CA TRP A 600 13.64 17.97 28.38
C TRP A 600 14.76 17.10 27.82
N VAL A 601 14.62 16.65 26.57
CA VAL A 601 15.79 16.31 25.73
C VAL A 601 16.13 17.56 24.94
N CYS A 602 17.40 17.96 24.92
CA CYS A 602 17.85 19.11 24.15
C CYS A 602 18.58 18.62 22.90
N GLU A 603 18.12 19.03 21.74
CA GLU A 603 18.73 18.75 20.44
C GLU A 603 19.02 20.07 19.72
N THR A 604 19.92 20.02 18.74
CA THR A 604 20.27 21.19 17.91
C THR A 604 20.23 20.77 16.45
N ASP A 605 19.48 21.50 15.64
CA ASP A 605 19.57 21.43 14.19
C ASP A 605 20.34 22.65 13.65
N ALA A 606 20.58 22.72 12.33
CA ALA A 606 21.38 23.79 11.74
C ALA A 606 20.84 25.21 12.01
N ASN A 607 19.55 25.36 12.36
CA ASN A 607 18.86 26.64 12.46
C ASN A 607 18.14 26.87 13.81
N ARG A 608 18.07 25.89 14.71
CA ARG A 608 17.27 25.94 15.94
C ARG A 608 17.85 25.09 17.06
N THR A 609 17.64 25.53 18.30
CA THR A 609 17.71 24.66 19.47
C THR A 609 16.31 24.16 19.77
N VAL A 610 16.15 22.86 19.96
CA VAL A 610 14.83 22.24 20.16
C VAL A 610 14.82 21.45 21.47
N PHE A 611 13.89 21.80 22.36
CA PHE A 611 13.57 20.95 23.50
C PHE A 611 12.45 19.99 23.14
N LEU A 612 12.69 18.71 23.36
CA LEU A 612 11.84 17.62 22.93
C LEU A 612 11.43 16.75 24.11
N ARG A 613 10.17 16.32 24.11
CA ARG A 613 9.72 15.22 24.96
C ARG A 613 8.56 14.49 24.29
N GLY A 614 8.73 13.19 24.10
CA GLY A 614 7.63 12.30 23.76
C GLY A 614 6.73 12.03 24.97
N VAL A 615 5.42 12.03 24.79
CA VAL A 615 4.46 11.76 25.86
C VAL A 615 3.54 10.63 25.43
N ARG A 616 3.57 9.51 26.14
CA ARG A 616 2.63 8.40 25.96
C ARG A 616 1.58 8.43 27.05
N TYR A 617 0.31 8.36 26.66
CA TYR A 617 -0.82 8.44 27.57
C TYR A 617 -2.01 7.64 27.02
N LYS A 618 -3.00 7.37 27.87
CA LYS A 618 -4.21 6.65 27.50
C LYS A 618 -5.34 7.62 27.19
N THR A 619 -6.06 7.39 26.10
CA THR A 619 -7.06 8.31 25.54
C THR A 619 -8.51 7.83 25.72
N PHE A 620 -8.74 6.53 25.89
CA PHE A 620 -10.08 5.97 26.19
C PHE A 620 -9.98 4.59 26.86
N HIS A 621 -11.11 4.02 27.30
CA HIS A 621 -11.19 2.63 27.74
C HIS A 621 -11.81 1.76 26.63
N PRO A 622 -11.02 0.85 26.00
CA PRO A 622 -11.55 -0.10 25.04
C PRO A 622 -12.33 -1.21 25.78
N LEU A 623 -13.09 -2.01 25.02
CA LEU A 623 -13.84 -3.14 25.58
C LEU A 623 -12.91 -4.15 26.27
N ILE A 624 -11.73 -4.40 25.69
CA ILE A 624 -10.72 -5.32 26.22
C ILE A 624 -9.38 -4.58 26.31
N PRO A 625 -9.09 -3.87 27.42
CA PRO A 625 -7.84 -3.14 27.61
C PRO A 625 -6.71 -4.04 28.12
N ILE A 626 -5.47 -3.75 27.73
CA ILE A 626 -4.28 -4.34 28.38
C ILE A 626 -4.03 -3.69 29.73
N LEU A 627 -4.27 -2.39 29.85
CA LEU A 627 -4.09 -1.63 31.09
C LEU A 627 -5.43 -1.08 31.59
N PRO A 628 -6.32 -1.91 32.15
CA PRO A 628 -7.64 -1.47 32.62
C PRO A 628 -7.57 -0.38 33.68
N MET A 629 -6.57 -0.46 34.57
CA MET A 629 -6.41 0.45 35.72
C MET A 629 -5.74 1.78 35.37
N ALA A 630 -5.11 1.90 34.19
CA ALA A 630 -4.54 3.16 33.76
C ALA A 630 -5.65 4.17 33.46
N GLU A 631 -5.53 5.38 34.01
CA GLU A 631 -6.48 6.46 33.80
C GLU A 631 -6.45 6.99 32.37
N VAL A 632 -7.62 7.44 31.89
CA VAL A 632 -7.73 8.22 30.66
C VAL A 632 -7.38 9.68 30.95
N LEU A 633 -6.48 10.24 30.14
CA LEU A 633 -6.10 11.65 30.20
C LEU A 633 -6.68 12.38 28.98
N ASP A 634 -7.85 13.00 29.18
CA ASP A 634 -8.50 13.87 28.21
C ASP A 634 -9.11 15.09 28.94
N PRO A 635 -8.48 16.27 28.88
CA PRO A 635 -7.30 16.57 28.07
C PRO A 635 -6.00 15.99 28.63
N LEU A 636 -5.00 15.80 27.74
CA LEU A 636 -3.60 15.79 28.14
C LEU A 636 -3.21 17.22 28.55
N GLU A 637 -2.76 17.41 29.78
CA GLU A 637 -2.37 18.72 30.32
C GLU A 637 -0.88 18.76 30.71
N PHE A 638 -0.20 19.83 30.31
CA PHE A 638 1.17 20.12 30.72
C PHE A 638 1.40 21.62 30.86
N HIS A 639 2.42 22.00 31.64
CA HIS A 639 2.79 23.40 31.84
C HIS A 639 4.23 23.64 31.40
N ILE A 640 4.45 24.78 30.75
CA ILE A 640 5.77 25.26 30.33
C ILE A 640 6.09 26.55 31.08
N TYR A 641 7.28 26.63 31.65
CA TYR A 641 7.77 27.80 32.36
C TYR A 641 8.97 28.36 31.60
N ALA A 642 8.86 29.62 31.19
CA ALA A 642 9.94 30.35 30.54
C ALA A 642 10.98 30.86 31.57
N PRO A 643 12.23 31.08 31.14
CA PRO A 643 13.29 31.54 32.04
C PRO A 643 12.95 32.89 32.66
N GLY A 644 13.00 32.97 34.00
CA GLY A 644 12.79 34.22 34.74
C GLY A 644 11.35 34.74 34.80
N GLU A 645 10.39 34.02 34.24
CA GLU A 645 8.99 34.44 34.19
C GLU A 645 8.21 34.08 35.46
N THR A 646 7.24 34.94 35.82
CA THR A 646 6.38 34.76 37.00
C THR A 646 5.05 34.06 36.67
N HIS A 647 4.96 33.40 35.53
CA HIS A 647 3.76 32.76 35.02
C HIS A 647 4.10 31.43 34.35
N ALA A 648 3.10 30.59 34.14
CA ALA A 648 3.23 29.35 33.37
C ALA A 648 2.32 29.40 32.14
N TRP A 649 2.72 28.73 31.08
CA TRP A 649 1.88 28.41 29.94
C TRP A 649 1.21 27.06 30.20
N ARG A 650 -0.09 27.06 30.47
CA ARG A 650 -0.89 25.83 30.56
C ARG A 650 -1.32 25.42 29.16
N VAL A 651 -0.99 24.19 28.79
CA VAL A 651 -1.36 23.60 27.50
C VAL A 651 -2.26 22.41 27.76
N ARG A 652 -3.42 22.38 27.10
CA ARG A 652 -4.38 21.29 27.14
C ARG A 652 -4.64 20.79 25.73
N LEU A 653 -4.44 19.50 25.52
CA LEU A 653 -4.76 18.80 24.28
C LEU A 653 -5.95 17.87 24.51
N PHE A 654 -7.08 18.20 23.89
CA PHE A 654 -8.32 17.41 23.97
C PHE A 654 -8.39 16.38 22.84
N ASN A 655 -9.01 15.22 23.09
CA ASN A 655 -9.31 14.26 22.01
C ASN A 655 -10.48 14.75 21.14
N TRP A 656 -11.45 15.40 21.79
CA TRP A 656 -12.67 15.97 21.23
C TRP A 656 -12.69 17.49 21.44
N ARG A 657 -13.86 18.12 21.34
CA ARG A 657 -13.99 19.56 21.60
C ARG A 657 -13.62 19.89 23.05
N PRO A 658 -13.15 21.11 23.35
CA PRO A 658 -12.81 21.52 24.72
C PRO A 658 -13.96 21.44 25.75
N ASP A 659 -15.21 21.38 25.29
CA ASP A 659 -16.41 21.15 26.09
C ASP A 659 -16.76 19.64 26.24
N HIS A 660 -15.87 18.76 25.78
CA HIS A 660 -16.02 17.30 25.70
C HIS A 660 -17.16 16.81 24.79
N ALA A 661 -17.75 17.69 23.98
CA ALA A 661 -18.74 17.28 22.99
C ALA A 661 -18.07 16.66 21.75
N ALA A 662 -18.78 15.71 21.12
CA ALA A 662 -18.41 15.22 19.81
C ALA A 662 -18.59 16.31 18.74
N TYR A 663 -17.83 16.21 17.65
CA TYR A 663 -18.09 17.00 16.46
C TYR A 663 -19.25 16.39 15.67
N GLU A 664 -20.06 17.24 15.04
CA GLU A 664 -21.13 16.79 14.17
C GLU A 664 -20.57 16.29 12.83
N GLY A 665 -20.89 15.05 12.47
CA GLY A 665 -20.53 14.43 11.19
C GLY A 665 -19.02 14.31 10.91
N LEU A 666 -18.70 13.70 9.78
CA LEU A 666 -17.34 13.66 9.24
C LEU A 666 -16.97 15.04 8.65
N PRO A 667 -15.70 15.48 8.72
CA PRO A 667 -15.27 16.72 8.10
C PRO A 667 -15.50 16.72 6.59
N SER A 668 -15.99 17.83 6.05
CA SER A 668 -16.25 17.99 4.61
C SER A 668 -14.95 18.06 3.79
N ASN A 669 -13.88 18.64 4.35
CA ASN A 669 -12.60 18.85 3.68
C ASN A 669 -11.44 19.01 4.69
N PHE A 670 -10.21 19.17 4.16
CA PHE A 670 -9.01 19.36 4.96
C PHE A 670 -9.00 20.63 5.82
N GLN A 671 -9.61 21.73 5.35
CA GLN A 671 -9.66 22.98 6.12
C GLN A 671 -10.49 22.80 7.39
N GLU A 672 -11.64 22.14 7.28
CA GLU A 672 -12.47 21.80 8.44
C GLU A 672 -11.74 20.84 9.38
N SER A 673 -11.11 19.79 8.83
CA SER A 673 -10.29 18.84 9.60
C SER A 673 -9.17 19.56 10.37
N GLN A 674 -8.43 20.48 9.73
CA GLN A 674 -7.42 21.31 10.36
C GLN A 674 -8.00 22.21 11.45
N ARG A 675 -9.15 22.87 11.19
CA ARG A 675 -9.84 23.69 12.19
C ARG A 675 -10.17 22.88 13.44
N ARG A 676 -10.82 21.71 13.27
CA ARG A 676 -11.16 20.79 14.37
C ARG A 676 -9.90 20.37 15.14
N ARG A 677 -8.77 20.06 14.48
CA ARG A 677 -7.51 19.75 15.19
C ARG A 677 -6.99 20.93 16.00
N SER A 678 -7.01 22.13 15.43
CA SER A 678 -6.53 23.35 16.09
C SER A 678 -7.37 23.75 17.30
N GLU A 679 -8.69 23.56 17.26
CA GLU A 679 -9.61 23.83 18.37
C GLU A 679 -9.32 22.95 19.61
N ARG A 680 -8.66 21.80 19.42
CA ARG A 680 -8.31 20.87 20.50
C ARG A 680 -7.06 21.26 21.28
N LEU A 681 -6.24 22.18 20.78
CA LEU A 681 -5.05 22.66 21.48
C LEU A 681 -5.34 24.01 22.12
N VAL A 682 -5.54 24.02 23.43
CA VAL A 682 -5.79 25.24 24.20
C VAL A 682 -4.53 25.63 24.96
N VAL A 683 -4.04 26.84 24.70
CA VAL A 683 -2.84 27.41 25.32
C VAL A 683 -3.20 28.68 26.07
N GLU A 684 -2.92 28.74 27.37
CA GLU A 684 -3.32 29.84 28.25
C GLU A 684 -2.19 30.24 29.19
N ARG A 685 -2.09 31.54 29.48
CA ARG A 685 -1.19 32.07 30.50
C ARG A 685 -1.85 31.94 31.87
N VAL A 686 -1.21 31.26 32.81
CA VAL A 686 -1.74 31.00 34.16
C VAL A 686 -0.75 31.39 35.24
N ALA A 687 -1.24 31.57 36.48
CA ALA A 687 -0.38 31.72 37.64
C ALA A 687 0.49 30.46 37.82
N PRO A 688 1.74 30.60 38.25
CA PRO A 688 2.66 29.47 38.38
C PRO A 688 2.16 28.51 39.47
N CYS A 689 2.10 27.22 39.15
CA CYS A 689 1.82 26.18 40.12
C CYS A 689 3.12 25.78 40.85
N ALA A 690 3.02 25.43 42.14
CA ALA A 690 4.17 24.95 42.91
C ALA A 690 4.58 23.55 42.44
N VAL A 691 5.76 23.43 41.86
CA VAL A 691 6.31 22.17 41.35
C VAL A 691 7.50 21.83 42.22
N THR A 692 7.44 20.71 42.94
CA THR A 692 8.50 20.37 43.92
C THR A 692 9.13 19.00 43.73
N GLN A 693 8.57 18.14 42.88
CA GLN A 693 9.05 16.77 42.73
C GLN A 693 9.35 16.40 41.27
N PRO A 694 10.51 15.77 40.99
CA PRO A 694 10.77 15.19 39.69
C PRO A 694 9.84 14.01 39.44
N ILE A 695 9.48 13.80 38.18
CA ILE A 695 8.73 12.63 37.75
C ILE A 695 9.48 11.34 38.07
N GLN A 696 8.72 10.28 38.36
CA GLN A 696 9.27 8.97 38.70
C GLN A 696 10.18 8.45 37.58
N ARG A 697 11.37 7.96 37.94
CA ARG A 697 12.33 7.40 36.97
C ARG A 697 11.76 6.24 36.16
N SER A 698 10.87 5.45 36.74
CA SER A 698 10.17 4.36 36.06
C SER A 698 9.27 4.84 34.93
N ALA A 699 8.79 6.08 34.95
CA ALA A 699 7.98 6.67 33.89
C ALA A 699 8.82 7.28 32.75
N LEU A 700 10.15 7.37 32.89
CA LEU A 700 11.03 8.00 31.92
C LEU A 700 11.82 6.99 31.10
N THR A 701 11.98 7.31 29.82
CA THR A 701 12.99 6.75 28.91
C THR A 701 13.93 7.87 28.47
N GLU A 702 14.82 7.62 27.50
CA GLU A 702 15.72 8.65 26.98
C GLU A 702 14.90 9.80 26.37
N CYS A 703 13.96 9.46 25.48
CA CYS A 703 13.20 10.43 24.69
C CYS A 703 11.75 10.66 25.15
N CYS A 704 11.15 9.72 25.88
CA CYS A 704 9.74 9.75 26.24
C CYS A 704 9.46 9.75 27.74
N VAL A 705 8.24 10.15 28.07
CA VAL A 705 7.58 9.94 29.37
C VAL A 705 6.30 9.14 29.16
N ASP A 706 6.07 8.13 29.99
CA ASP A 706 4.87 7.29 29.98
C ASP A 706 3.96 7.63 31.17
N LEU A 707 2.95 8.47 30.92
CA LEU A 707 2.03 8.94 31.96
C LEU A 707 1.12 7.82 32.50
N ARG A 708 1.04 6.67 31.82
CA ARG A 708 0.28 5.51 32.29
C ARG A 708 0.93 4.84 33.50
N ARG A 709 2.20 5.16 33.77
CA ARG A 709 2.96 4.66 34.92
C ARG A 709 2.83 5.55 36.16
N ILE A 710 2.20 6.72 36.03
CA ILE A 710 2.08 7.68 37.13
C ILE A 710 0.76 7.42 37.85
N GLU A 711 0.87 7.10 39.14
CA GLU A 711 -0.28 7.07 40.04
C GLU A 711 -0.56 8.50 40.50
N ARG A 712 -1.79 8.99 40.36
CA ARG A 712 -2.17 10.25 40.97
C ARG A 712 -2.10 10.11 42.49
N PRO A 713 -1.50 11.07 43.22
CA PRO A 713 -1.72 11.15 44.66
C PRO A 713 -3.23 11.30 44.89
N ASN A 714 -3.82 10.39 45.67
CA ASN A 714 -5.22 10.50 46.12
C ASN A 714 -5.49 11.82 46.86
#